data_AF-A0A4W5MAV0-F1
#
_entry.id   AF-A0A4W5MAV0-F1
#
_cell.length_a   1.000
_cell.length_b   1.000
_cell.length_c   1.000
_cell.angle_alpha   90.00
_cell.angle_beta   90.00
_cell.angle_gamma   90.00
#
_symmetry.space_group_name_H-M   'P 1'
#
loop_
_entity.id
_entity.type
_entity.pdbx_description
1 polymer ?
#
loop_
_entity_poly.entity_id
_entity_poly.type
_entity_poly.pdbx_seq_one_letter_code
_entity_poly.pdbx_strand_id
1 'polypeptide(L)'
;MDIKIGLLVTNKITLQEVVSHSNKLTKKNKGELSNLMMMNKQRGGLKALSKEKRLKLEAYQYLFYLLQTNPTYLAKLIFQMPQNKSTKFMDSVIFTLYNYASNQREEYLLLKLFKTALQEEIKSKVDQIQEIVTGNPTVIKMVVSFNRGARGQNALRQILAPVVKEIMDDKTLNIKTDPVDIYKSWVNQMETQTGEASKLPYEVTPEQAMSHEEVRTRLEASIKNMRTVTDKFLSAIIVSVDKIPYGMRFTSKVLKDTLHEKFPDATEDELLKIVGNLLYYRYMNPAIVAPDAFDIIDLSAGGQLTTDQRRNLGSIAKMLQHAASNKMFLGDNAHLNPINEYLSNSYQKFRRFFLAACDVPSLEDKFNVDQYSDLVTLQKPVIYISIGEVINTHTLLLDHQDAIASEHNDPIHELLEDLGEVPTIESLIGQYRRYTIESLIGLYRRLKYAQHMTPPLFSPSQEVEYQRAMQRRAIRDAKTPEKMKQAKPVVDDSLTLQGKKDKIRSNLQRLAELGKVHPENRYQDLINDIAKDIRNQRRYRQRRKAELVKLQQTNAGLNSKTAFYNVQIDYYNQYIKTCMDNLASNKGNKQVSQKYTAARLHEKGVLIEIEDLQTNQFKNVIFEISPSEAVGVFDVKAKFMGVHLETLQLEYQDLLQLQYEGVAVMKLFDRATINVNLLIFLLNKKFYGK
;
A
#
# COMPACT_ATOMS: atom_id res chain seq x y z
N MET A 1 -6.93 -0.94 8.60
CA MET A 1 -6.94 -2.13 7.73
C MET A 1 -8.30 -2.82 7.87
N ASP A 2 -9.40 -2.04 7.87
CA ASP A 2 -10.63 -2.42 8.62
C ASP A 2 -11.94 -2.30 7.84
N ILE A 3 -11.89 -2.26 6.51
CA ILE A 3 -13.11 -2.28 5.67
C ILE A 3 -13.15 -3.52 4.76
N LYS A 4 -12.02 -4.25 4.61
CA LYS A 4 -11.94 -5.45 3.76
C LYS A 4 -12.37 -6.75 4.46
N ILE A 5 -12.52 -6.77 5.80
CA ILE A 5 -12.93 -7.98 6.56
C ILE A 5 -14.46 -8.00 6.83
N GLY A 6 -15.11 -6.84 6.97
CA GLY A 6 -16.56 -6.75 7.27
C GLY A 6 -17.48 -7.28 6.15
N LEU A 7 -17.01 -7.30 4.90
CA LEU A 7 -17.79 -7.77 3.75
C LEU A 7 -17.67 -9.28 3.49
N LEU A 8 -16.72 -9.97 4.14
CA LEU A 8 -16.51 -11.42 3.98
C LEU A 8 -17.32 -12.27 4.98
N VAL A 9 -17.83 -11.68 6.07
CA VAL A 9 -18.62 -12.40 7.08
C VAL A 9 -20.13 -12.37 6.80
N THR A 10 -20.62 -11.42 5.99
CA THR A 10 -22.06 -11.23 5.74
C THR A 10 -22.61 -11.96 4.50
N ASN A 11 -21.78 -12.67 3.72
CA ASN A 11 -22.21 -13.31 2.47
C ASN A 11 -22.14 -14.85 2.46
N LYS A 12 -22.18 -15.50 3.63
CA LYS A 12 -22.12 -16.97 3.73
C LYS A 12 -23.39 -17.62 4.29
N ILE A 13 -24.56 -17.22 3.78
CA ILE A 13 -25.80 -18.00 3.94
C ILE A 13 -26.32 -18.31 2.53
N THR A 14 -26.27 -19.59 2.19
CA THR A 14 -26.73 -20.15 0.91
C THR A 14 -28.26 -20.15 0.84
N LEU A 15 -28.79 -19.71 -0.31
CA LEU A 15 -30.22 -19.51 -0.62
C LEU A 15 -31.14 -20.75 -0.45
N GLN A 16 -30.59 -21.93 -0.16
CA GLN A 16 -31.36 -23.17 0.02
C GLN A 16 -32.00 -23.32 1.41
N GLU A 17 -31.46 -22.68 2.46
CA GLU A 17 -32.03 -22.75 3.82
C GLU A 17 -33.25 -21.85 4.00
N VAL A 18 -33.40 -20.83 3.15
CA VAL A 18 -34.53 -19.90 3.22
C VAL A 18 -35.79 -20.48 2.55
N VAL A 19 -35.62 -21.37 1.57
CA VAL A 19 -36.74 -21.99 0.83
C VAL A 19 -37.42 -23.12 1.62
N SER A 20 -36.69 -23.81 2.52
CA SER A 20 -37.28 -24.88 3.34
C SER A 20 -38.17 -24.34 4.48
N HIS A 21 -37.97 -23.09 4.90
CA HIS A 21 -38.73 -22.44 5.97
C HIS A 21 -40.08 -21.84 5.53
N SER A 22 -40.35 -21.70 4.22
CA SER A 22 -41.60 -21.10 3.71
C SER A 22 -42.81 -22.04 3.76
N ASN A 23 -42.57 -23.37 3.81
CA ASN A 23 -43.64 -24.38 3.70
C ASN A 23 -44.33 -24.73 5.04
N LYS A 24 -44.07 -24.01 6.13
CA LYS A 24 -44.58 -24.35 7.49
C LYS A 24 -45.20 -23.19 8.27
N LEU A 25 -45.96 -22.29 7.63
CA LEU A 25 -46.66 -21.22 8.36
C LEU A 25 -48.15 -21.12 8.02
N THR A 26 -48.97 -21.02 9.07
CA THR A 26 -50.44 -21.06 9.08
C THR A 26 -51.08 -19.79 8.52
N LYS A 27 -52.33 -19.93 8.02
CA LYS A 27 -53.09 -18.92 7.25
C LYS A 27 -53.21 -17.52 7.88
N LYS A 28 -53.03 -17.36 9.19
CA LYS A 28 -53.16 -16.06 9.87
C LYS A 28 -51.94 -15.14 9.67
N ASN A 29 -50.76 -15.70 9.38
CA ASN A 29 -49.54 -14.91 9.13
C ASN A 29 -49.39 -14.44 7.67
N LYS A 30 -50.29 -14.86 6.76
CA LYS A 30 -50.22 -14.50 5.34
C LYS A 30 -50.67 -13.05 5.06
N GLY A 31 -51.57 -12.52 5.87
CA GLY A 31 -52.07 -11.14 5.75
C GLY A 31 -51.05 -10.09 6.18
N GLU A 32 -50.40 -10.29 7.32
CA GLU A 32 -49.36 -9.36 7.80
C GLU A 32 -48.09 -9.41 6.94
N LEU A 33 -47.76 -10.57 6.36
CA LEU A 33 -46.61 -10.70 5.45
C LEU A 33 -46.83 -10.00 4.09
N SER A 34 -48.08 -9.91 3.60
CA SER A 34 -48.38 -9.18 2.36
C SER A 34 -48.15 -7.66 2.52
N ASN A 35 -48.46 -7.11 3.70
CA ASN A 35 -48.20 -5.70 4.02
C ASN A 35 -46.71 -5.42 4.26
N LEU A 36 -45.98 -6.37 4.87
CA LEU A 36 -44.51 -6.31 5.00
C LEU A 36 -43.77 -6.50 3.67
N MET A 37 -44.31 -7.28 2.72
CA MET A 37 -43.72 -7.48 1.39
C MET A 37 -43.84 -6.26 0.47
N MET A 38 -44.84 -5.39 0.66
CA MET A 38 -44.92 -4.12 -0.08
C MET A 38 -43.88 -3.09 0.40
N MET A 39 -43.50 -3.09 1.69
CA MET A 39 -42.45 -2.22 2.21
C MET A 39 -41.02 -2.72 1.97
N ASN A 40 -40.82 -4.03 1.75
CA ASN A 40 -39.49 -4.62 1.54
C ASN A 40 -38.96 -4.56 0.09
N LYS A 41 -39.73 -4.02 -0.86
CA LYS A 41 -39.25 -3.74 -2.23
C LYS A 41 -38.17 -2.64 -2.28
N GLN A 42 -37.93 -1.93 -1.17
CA GLN A 42 -37.01 -0.80 -1.07
C GLN A 42 -35.71 -1.07 -0.28
N ARG A 43 -35.46 -2.30 0.20
CA ARG A 43 -34.24 -2.61 0.98
C ARG A 43 -33.33 -3.55 0.22
N GLY A 44 -32.38 -2.97 -0.51
CA GLY A 44 -31.48 -3.70 -1.38
C GLY A 44 -30.00 -3.55 -1.05
N GLY A 45 -29.37 -4.62 -0.53
CA GLY A 45 -27.91 -4.81 -0.67
C GLY A 45 -27.54 -5.20 -2.10
N LEU A 46 -26.25 -5.48 -2.39
CA LEU A 46 -25.73 -5.84 -3.74
C LEU A 46 -26.47 -6.99 -4.48
N LYS A 47 -27.37 -7.74 -3.83
CA LYS A 47 -28.28 -8.71 -4.47
C LYS A 47 -29.60 -8.12 -4.99
N ALA A 48 -29.87 -6.84 -4.73
CA ALA A 48 -31.06 -6.09 -5.13
C ALA A 48 -30.69 -4.90 -6.05
N LEU A 49 -29.54 -4.96 -6.70
CA LEU A 49 -29.27 -4.17 -7.89
C LEU A 49 -30.30 -4.58 -8.97
N SER A 50 -31.01 -3.61 -9.55
CA SER A 50 -31.85 -3.86 -10.71
C SER A 50 -31.03 -4.54 -11.81
N LYS A 51 -31.68 -5.29 -12.72
CA LYS A 51 -31.03 -5.96 -13.86
C LYS A 51 -30.09 -5.00 -14.61
N GLU A 52 -30.53 -3.76 -14.75
CA GLU A 52 -29.82 -2.64 -15.36
C GLU A 52 -28.50 -2.28 -14.64
N LYS A 53 -28.48 -2.22 -13.31
CA LYS A 53 -27.26 -1.90 -12.56
C LYS A 53 -26.24 -3.04 -12.56
N ARG A 54 -26.68 -4.31 -12.66
CA ARG A 54 -25.78 -5.45 -12.86
C ARG A 54 -25.13 -5.41 -14.24
N LEU A 55 -25.91 -5.14 -15.28
CA LEU A 55 -25.39 -4.96 -16.63
C LEU A 55 -24.37 -3.83 -16.70
N LYS A 56 -24.62 -2.70 -16.02
CA LYS A 56 -23.67 -1.57 -15.94
C LYS A 56 -22.36 -1.94 -15.25
N LEU A 57 -22.41 -2.74 -14.17
CA LEU A 57 -21.19 -3.24 -13.50
C LEU A 57 -20.43 -4.26 -14.36
N GLU A 58 -21.13 -5.11 -15.12
CA GLU A 58 -20.51 -6.02 -16.08
C GLU A 58 -19.83 -5.23 -17.22
N ALA A 59 -20.47 -4.18 -17.74
CA ALA A 59 -19.88 -3.28 -18.73
C ALA A 59 -18.59 -2.62 -18.22
N TYR A 60 -18.56 -2.14 -16.97
CA TYR A 60 -17.32 -1.64 -16.36
C TYR A 60 -16.23 -2.71 -16.25
N GLN A 61 -16.57 -3.97 -15.98
CA GLN A 61 -15.59 -5.05 -15.98
C GLN A 61 -14.99 -5.26 -17.37
N TYR A 62 -15.80 -5.18 -18.43
CA TYR A 62 -15.31 -5.26 -19.82
C TYR A 62 -14.40 -4.08 -20.16
N LEU A 63 -14.80 -2.86 -19.81
CA LEU A 63 -13.97 -1.66 -19.99
C LEU A 63 -12.62 -1.81 -19.29
N PHE A 64 -12.60 -2.16 -18.01
CA PHE A 64 -11.35 -2.30 -17.27
C PHE A 64 -10.50 -3.47 -17.77
N TYR A 65 -11.11 -4.55 -18.25
CA TYR A 65 -10.40 -5.63 -18.90
C TYR A 65 -9.69 -5.14 -20.18
N LEU A 66 -10.39 -4.36 -21.02
CA LEU A 66 -9.82 -3.75 -22.21
C LEU A 66 -8.63 -2.85 -21.87
N LEU A 67 -8.76 -2.00 -20.84
CA LEU A 67 -7.67 -1.14 -20.37
C LEU A 67 -6.46 -1.94 -19.86
N GLN A 68 -6.70 -3.09 -19.22
CA GLN A 68 -5.62 -3.97 -18.76
C GLN A 68 -4.85 -4.61 -19.92
N THR A 69 -5.56 -5.11 -20.94
CA THR A 69 -4.96 -5.87 -22.04
C THR A 69 -4.33 -4.99 -23.11
N ASN A 70 -4.88 -3.79 -23.33
CA ASN A 70 -4.40 -2.81 -24.30
C ASN A 70 -3.71 -1.64 -23.58
N PRO A 71 -2.38 -1.69 -23.40
CA PRO A 71 -1.65 -0.67 -22.65
C PRO A 71 -1.67 0.72 -23.29
N THR A 72 -1.98 0.83 -24.59
CA THR A 72 -1.98 2.09 -25.34
C THR A 72 -2.93 3.12 -24.76
N TYR A 73 -4.14 2.73 -24.33
CA TYR A 73 -5.12 3.66 -23.78
C TYR A 73 -4.60 4.31 -22.50
N LEU A 74 -4.15 3.50 -21.55
CA LEU A 74 -3.64 3.99 -20.27
C LEU A 74 -2.30 4.72 -20.45
N ALA A 75 -1.45 4.30 -21.38
CA ALA A 75 -0.22 5.01 -21.71
C ALA A 75 -0.54 6.44 -22.17
N LYS A 76 -1.40 6.60 -23.19
CA LYS A 76 -1.85 7.91 -23.68
C LYS A 76 -2.56 8.72 -22.60
N LEU A 77 -3.38 8.08 -21.76
CA LEU A 77 -4.03 8.75 -20.63
C LEU A 77 -3.01 9.36 -19.67
N ILE A 78 -1.95 8.62 -19.31
CA ILE A 78 -0.86 9.12 -18.46
C ILE A 78 -0.21 10.38 -19.07
N PHE A 79 -0.15 10.51 -20.40
CA PHE A 79 0.40 11.70 -21.07
C PHE A 79 -0.46 12.96 -20.95
N GLN A 80 -1.78 12.79 -20.97
CA GLN A 80 -2.74 13.90 -20.92
C GLN A 80 -2.87 14.49 -19.51
N MET A 81 -2.34 13.80 -18.49
CA MET A 81 -2.46 14.27 -17.12
C MET A 81 -1.61 15.52 -16.86
N PRO A 82 -2.18 16.56 -16.21
CA PRO A 82 -1.46 17.78 -15.89
C PRO A 82 -0.33 17.48 -14.89
N GLN A 83 0.87 17.94 -15.21
CA GLN A 83 2.10 17.73 -14.42
C GLN A 83 2.03 18.27 -12.97
N ASN A 84 1.03 19.12 -12.68
CA ASN A 84 0.85 19.79 -11.40
C ASN A 84 -0.13 19.07 -10.45
N LYS A 85 -0.92 18.10 -10.93
CA LYS A 85 -1.75 17.25 -10.07
C LYS A 85 -0.90 16.05 -9.62
N SER A 86 -0.86 15.78 -8.32
CA SER A 86 -0.03 14.73 -7.73
C SER A 86 -0.14 13.40 -8.48
N THR A 87 0.99 12.78 -8.83
CA THR A 87 1.04 11.41 -9.39
C THR A 87 0.32 10.39 -8.51
N LYS A 88 0.08 10.70 -7.23
CA LYS A 88 -0.66 9.86 -6.28
C LYS A 88 -2.04 9.43 -6.78
N PHE A 89 -2.74 10.29 -7.51
CA PHE A 89 -4.06 9.92 -8.04
C PHE A 89 -3.94 8.90 -9.17
N MET A 90 -3.02 9.14 -10.13
CA MET A 90 -2.75 8.20 -11.21
C MET A 90 -2.15 6.88 -10.70
N ASP A 91 -1.26 6.95 -9.71
CA ASP A 91 -0.75 5.78 -8.99
C ASP A 91 -1.92 4.98 -8.41
N SER A 92 -2.88 5.63 -7.73
CA SER A 92 -4.06 4.95 -7.18
C SER A 92 -4.90 4.29 -8.27
N VAL A 93 -5.26 5.02 -9.33
CA VAL A 93 -6.13 4.49 -10.40
C VAL A 93 -5.44 3.34 -11.14
N ILE A 94 -4.21 3.55 -11.61
CA ILE A 94 -3.47 2.53 -12.36
C ILE A 94 -3.15 1.34 -11.47
N PHE A 95 -2.64 1.53 -10.26
CA PHE A 95 -2.31 0.39 -9.40
C PHE A 95 -3.56 -0.36 -8.94
N THR A 96 -4.69 0.31 -8.70
CA THR A 96 -5.95 -0.39 -8.40
C THR A 96 -6.46 -1.18 -9.61
N LEU A 97 -6.38 -0.63 -10.83
CA LEU A 97 -6.76 -1.36 -12.05
C LEU A 97 -5.95 -2.63 -12.24
N TYR A 98 -4.64 -2.60 -11.96
CA TYR A 98 -3.78 -3.78 -11.97
C TYR A 98 -3.68 -4.48 -10.61
N ASN A 99 -4.59 -4.18 -9.66
CA ASN A 99 -4.66 -4.79 -8.33
C ASN A 99 -3.29 -4.92 -7.64
N TYR A 100 -2.49 -3.86 -7.73
CA TYR A 100 -1.13 -3.72 -7.20
C TYR A 100 -0.17 -4.83 -7.64
N ALA A 101 -0.38 -5.40 -8.83
CA ALA A 101 0.34 -6.55 -9.34
C ALA A 101 0.34 -7.70 -8.33
N SER A 102 -0.83 -8.03 -7.77
CA SER A 102 -0.95 -9.08 -6.75
C SER A 102 -0.61 -10.47 -7.30
N ASN A 103 -0.87 -10.69 -8.59
CA ASN A 103 -0.61 -11.93 -9.29
C ASN A 103 0.32 -11.72 -10.50
N GLN A 104 0.81 -12.84 -11.04
CA GLN A 104 1.78 -12.85 -12.12
C GLN A 104 1.24 -12.21 -13.41
N ARG A 105 -0.06 -12.37 -13.71
CA ARG A 105 -0.72 -11.79 -14.89
C ARG A 105 -0.76 -10.27 -14.78
N GLU A 106 -1.24 -9.75 -13.65
CA GLU A 106 -1.31 -8.31 -13.38
C GLU A 106 0.07 -7.68 -13.39
N GLU A 107 1.09 -8.35 -12.84
CA GLU A 107 2.48 -7.89 -12.89
C GLU A 107 2.99 -7.81 -14.34
N TYR A 108 2.73 -8.84 -15.16
CA TYR A 108 3.08 -8.83 -16.58
C TYR A 108 2.42 -7.66 -17.32
N LEU A 109 1.11 -7.48 -17.16
CA LEU A 109 0.37 -6.43 -17.86
C LEU A 109 0.77 -5.02 -17.38
N LEU A 110 1.02 -4.84 -16.08
CA LEU A 110 1.50 -3.56 -15.55
C LEU A 110 2.90 -3.21 -16.07
N LEU A 111 3.81 -4.18 -16.14
CA LEU A 111 5.14 -3.96 -16.72
C LEU A 111 5.06 -3.70 -18.24
N LYS A 112 4.11 -4.32 -18.93
CA LYS A 112 3.82 -4.03 -20.33
C LYS A 112 3.32 -2.60 -20.51
N LEU A 113 2.43 -2.12 -19.62
CA LEU A 113 2.01 -0.71 -19.59
C LEU A 113 3.19 0.23 -19.35
N PHE A 114 4.04 -0.04 -18.35
CA PHE A 114 5.21 0.80 -18.09
C PHE A 114 6.18 0.83 -19.27
N LYS A 115 6.38 -0.29 -19.97
CA LYS A 115 7.18 -0.34 -21.20
C LYS A 115 6.58 0.60 -22.25
N THR A 116 5.31 0.44 -22.59
CA THR A 116 4.64 1.24 -23.64
C THR A 116 4.62 2.72 -23.27
N ALA A 117 4.25 3.06 -22.03
CA ALA A 117 4.20 4.44 -21.57
C ALA A 117 5.60 5.08 -21.55
N LEU A 118 6.64 4.37 -21.11
CA LEU A 118 8.01 4.91 -21.10
C LEU A 118 8.54 5.13 -22.52
N GLN A 119 8.24 4.21 -23.43
CA GLN A 119 8.63 4.33 -24.83
C GLN A 119 7.99 5.57 -25.47
N GLU A 120 6.71 5.78 -25.23
CA GLU A 120 5.99 6.97 -25.68
C GLU A 120 6.53 8.24 -25.02
N GLU A 121 6.94 8.20 -23.74
CA GLU A 121 7.45 9.38 -23.02
C GLU A 121 8.75 9.87 -23.62
N ILE A 122 9.66 8.92 -23.87
CA ILE A 122 10.95 9.22 -24.46
C ILE A 122 10.76 9.70 -25.90
N LYS A 123 9.93 9.02 -26.71
CA LYS A 123 9.72 9.39 -28.12
C LYS A 123 9.08 10.77 -28.28
N SER A 124 8.10 11.11 -27.44
CA SER A 124 7.25 12.27 -27.68
C SER A 124 7.57 13.49 -26.80
N LYS A 125 8.24 13.36 -25.64
CA LYS A 125 8.52 14.48 -24.72
C LYS A 125 9.99 14.81 -24.45
N VAL A 126 10.92 13.88 -24.71
CA VAL A 126 12.33 14.06 -24.35
C VAL A 126 13.10 14.57 -25.55
N ASP A 127 13.35 15.87 -25.66
CA ASP A 127 14.11 16.42 -26.80
C ASP A 127 15.61 16.28 -26.59
N GLN A 128 16.06 16.38 -25.33
CA GLN A 128 17.44 16.16 -24.94
C GLN A 128 17.55 15.11 -23.84
N ILE A 129 18.60 14.29 -23.90
CA ILE A 129 18.87 13.20 -22.95
C ILE A 129 18.90 13.68 -21.49
N GLN A 130 19.37 14.92 -21.25
CA GLN A 130 19.49 15.50 -19.92
C GLN A 130 18.15 15.82 -19.24
N GLU A 131 17.07 15.98 -20.01
CA GLU A 131 15.73 16.31 -19.49
C GLU A 131 15.15 15.20 -18.61
N ILE A 132 15.59 13.95 -18.79
CA ILE A 132 15.21 12.83 -17.92
C ILE A 132 15.78 13.00 -16.50
N VAL A 133 16.95 13.64 -16.40
CA VAL A 133 17.63 13.91 -15.12
C VAL A 133 17.05 15.16 -14.47
N THR A 134 16.97 16.27 -15.22
CA THR A 134 16.53 17.57 -14.69
C THR A 134 15.01 17.70 -14.57
N GLY A 135 14.27 16.96 -15.39
CA GLY A 135 12.82 17.00 -15.45
C GLY A 135 12.10 16.09 -14.46
N ASN A 136 10.80 16.03 -14.67
CA ASN A 136 9.86 15.30 -13.82
C ASN A 136 9.11 14.19 -14.60
N PRO A 137 9.83 13.25 -15.25
CA PRO A 137 9.23 12.21 -16.09
C PRO A 137 8.19 11.42 -15.29
N THR A 138 6.96 11.42 -15.79
CA THR A 138 5.79 10.90 -15.08
C THR A 138 5.89 9.39 -14.96
N VAL A 139 6.25 8.69 -16.04
CA VAL A 139 6.33 7.23 -16.05
C VAL A 139 7.43 6.74 -15.13
N ILE A 140 8.60 7.40 -15.14
CA ILE A 140 9.70 7.08 -14.22
C ILE A 140 9.28 7.26 -12.75
N LYS A 141 8.55 8.33 -12.41
CA LYS A 141 8.02 8.52 -11.05
C LYS A 141 7.06 7.39 -10.65
N MET A 142 6.14 7.00 -11.53
CA MET A 142 5.19 5.91 -11.28
C MET A 142 5.91 4.58 -11.09
N VAL A 143 6.91 4.27 -11.92
CA VAL A 143 7.72 3.04 -11.79
C VAL A 143 8.47 3.00 -10.46
N VAL A 144 9.08 4.11 -10.05
CA VAL A 144 9.77 4.22 -8.75
C VAL A 144 8.77 4.10 -7.59
N SER A 145 7.61 4.75 -7.69
CA SER A 145 6.52 4.67 -6.70
C SER A 145 6.04 3.23 -6.50
N PHE A 146 5.76 2.53 -7.60
CA PHE A 146 5.35 1.13 -7.59
C PHE A 146 6.39 0.21 -6.93
N ASN A 147 7.66 0.36 -7.31
CA ASN A 147 8.76 -0.45 -6.76
C ASN A 147 9.17 -0.03 -5.33
N ARG A 148 8.60 1.04 -4.79
CA ARG A 148 8.73 1.41 -3.37
C ARG A 148 7.59 0.89 -2.51
N GLY A 149 6.49 0.44 -3.10
CA GLY A 149 5.42 -0.23 -2.37
C GLY A 149 5.88 -1.54 -1.73
N ALA A 150 4.97 -2.21 -1.01
CA ALA A 150 5.25 -3.38 -0.16
C ALA A 150 6.09 -4.49 -0.84
N ARG A 151 6.01 -4.66 -2.16
CA ARG A 151 6.81 -5.67 -2.89
C ARG A 151 8.29 -5.29 -3.07
N GLY A 152 8.61 -4.00 -3.27
CA GLY A 152 9.97 -3.56 -3.55
C GLY A 152 10.69 -2.88 -2.39
N GLN A 153 9.95 -2.46 -1.35
CA GLN A 153 10.52 -2.00 -0.08
C GLN A 153 11.42 -3.05 0.59
N ASN A 154 11.03 -4.33 0.51
CA ASN A 154 11.83 -5.44 1.03
C ASN A 154 13.19 -5.55 0.32
N ALA A 155 13.26 -5.25 -0.99
CA ALA A 155 14.52 -5.30 -1.73
C ALA A 155 15.50 -4.21 -1.26
N LEU A 156 15.04 -2.95 -1.16
CA LEU A 156 15.88 -1.85 -0.66
C LEU A 156 16.36 -2.13 0.77
N ARG A 157 15.47 -2.65 1.62
CA ARG A 157 15.81 -3.06 2.98
C ARG A 157 16.93 -4.12 2.99
N GLN A 158 16.85 -5.15 2.16
CA GLN A 158 17.88 -6.20 2.07
C GLN A 158 19.24 -5.72 1.52
N ILE A 159 19.25 -4.59 0.80
CA ILE A 159 20.47 -4.00 0.22
C ILE A 159 21.11 -3.02 1.22
N LEU A 160 20.29 -2.12 1.78
CA LEU A 160 20.78 -0.94 2.51
C LEU A 160 20.72 -1.11 4.03
N ALA A 161 19.82 -1.91 4.59
CA ALA A 161 19.66 -1.98 6.05
C ALA A 161 20.95 -2.38 6.80
N PRO A 162 21.79 -3.33 6.33
CA PRO A 162 23.02 -3.68 7.05
C PRO A 162 24.00 -2.50 7.15
N VAL A 163 24.23 -1.80 6.04
CA VAL A 163 25.17 -0.66 5.99
C VAL A 163 24.61 0.57 6.68
N VAL A 164 23.29 0.80 6.64
CA VAL A 164 22.65 1.90 7.37
C VAL A 164 22.73 1.68 8.89
N LYS A 165 22.48 0.45 9.36
CA LYS A 165 22.58 0.12 10.79
C LYS A 165 23.99 0.32 11.33
N GLU A 166 25.01 -0.05 10.56
CA GLU A 166 26.41 0.19 10.94
C GLU A 166 26.71 1.68 11.21
N ILE A 167 26.15 2.58 10.40
CA ILE A 167 26.29 4.05 10.60
C ILE A 167 25.48 4.55 11.79
N MET A 168 24.35 3.91 12.08
CA MET A 168 23.54 4.27 13.24
C MET A 168 24.18 3.84 14.55
N ASP A 169 24.86 2.69 14.56
CA ASP A 169 25.48 2.11 15.75
C ASP A 169 26.82 2.79 16.08
N ASP A 170 27.54 3.29 15.09
CA ASP A 170 28.79 4.02 15.28
C ASP A 170 28.56 5.48 15.75
N LYS A 171 28.56 5.67 17.07
CA LYS A 171 28.45 6.98 17.72
C LYS A 171 29.71 7.85 17.58
N THR A 172 30.83 7.27 17.18
CA THR A 172 32.12 7.96 17.07
C THR A 172 32.44 8.39 15.65
N LEU A 173 31.58 8.03 14.69
CA LEU A 173 31.80 8.31 13.28
C LEU A 173 31.83 9.83 13.01
N ASN A 174 33.01 10.31 12.64
CA ASN A 174 33.19 11.66 12.12
C ASN A 174 33.57 11.62 10.64
N ILE A 175 32.64 12.12 9.81
CA ILE A 175 32.79 12.26 8.36
C ILE A 175 32.44 13.68 7.90
N LYS A 176 32.61 14.68 8.78
CA LYS A 176 32.45 16.08 8.40
C LYS A 176 33.52 16.45 7.37
N THR A 177 33.10 17.02 6.25
CA THR A 177 34.00 17.39 5.15
C THR A 177 34.16 18.90 5.00
N ASP A 178 33.41 19.70 5.76
CA ASP A 178 33.50 21.15 5.74
C ASP A 178 34.62 21.64 6.69
N PRO A 179 35.67 22.32 6.18
CA PRO A 179 36.77 22.84 6.99
C PRO A 179 36.31 23.79 8.11
N VAL A 180 35.28 24.59 7.88
CA VAL A 180 34.77 25.57 8.85
C VAL A 180 34.08 24.85 10.01
N ASP A 181 33.29 23.81 9.71
CA ASP A 181 32.65 22.99 10.76
C ASP A 181 33.68 22.23 11.60
N ILE A 182 34.75 21.73 10.96
CA ILE A 182 35.85 21.06 11.66
C ILE A 182 36.58 22.04 12.58
N TYR A 183 36.87 23.25 12.09
CA TYR A 183 37.49 24.31 12.86
C TYR A 183 36.62 24.71 14.08
N LYS A 184 35.34 24.99 13.87
CA LYS A 184 34.40 25.31 14.97
C LYS A 184 34.32 24.18 15.99
N SER A 185 34.27 22.93 15.53
CA SER A 185 34.26 21.77 16.42
C SER A 185 35.57 21.63 17.21
N TRP A 186 36.71 22.01 16.63
CA TRP A 186 38.00 22.00 17.31
C TRP A 186 38.10 23.11 18.35
N VAL A 187 37.72 24.35 18.01
CA VAL A 187 37.70 25.48 18.94
C VAL A 187 36.81 25.18 20.14
N ASN A 188 35.57 24.72 19.90
CA ASN A 188 34.64 24.37 20.99
C ASN A 188 35.19 23.25 21.90
N GLN A 189 35.89 22.27 21.32
CA GLN A 189 36.53 21.20 22.10
C GLN A 189 37.68 21.73 22.96
N MET A 190 38.50 22.63 22.43
CA MET A 190 39.56 23.27 23.21
C MET A 190 38.98 24.07 24.38
N GLU A 191 37.98 24.91 24.13
CA GLU A 191 37.33 25.71 25.18
C GLU A 191 36.69 24.85 26.26
N THR A 192 36.09 23.73 25.88
CA THR A 192 35.52 22.77 26.84
C THR A 192 36.61 22.09 27.69
N GLN A 193 37.78 21.84 27.11
CA GLN A 193 38.90 21.20 27.82
C GLN A 193 39.68 22.18 28.70
N THR A 194 39.87 23.42 28.25
CA THR A 194 40.61 24.45 29.00
C THR A 194 39.72 25.18 30.00
N GLY A 195 38.41 25.25 29.76
CA GLY A 195 37.46 26.04 30.54
C GLY A 195 37.56 27.55 30.28
N GLU A 196 38.38 27.97 29.32
CA GLU A 196 38.63 29.38 28.97
C GLU A 196 38.28 29.64 27.50
N ALA A 197 37.75 30.82 27.21
CA ALA A 197 37.44 31.24 25.83
C ALA A 197 38.72 31.28 24.98
N SER A 198 38.65 30.69 23.78
CA SER A 198 39.82 30.61 22.92
C SER A 198 40.20 31.99 22.38
N LYS A 199 41.49 32.21 22.10
CA LYS A 199 41.96 33.43 21.41
C LYS A 199 41.73 33.39 19.89
N LEU A 200 41.12 32.32 19.38
CA LEU A 200 40.88 32.11 17.96
C LEU A 200 39.51 32.68 17.55
N PRO A 201 39.38 33.26 16.33
CA PRO A 201 38.13 33.84 15.86
C PRO A 201 37.05 32.78 15.61
N TYR A 202 35.80 33.01 16.02
CA TYR A 202 34.70 32.04 15.84
C TYR A 202 34.18 31.95 14.39
N GLU A 203 34.38 33.00 13.60
CA GLU A 203 34.05 33.03 12.18
C GLU A 203 35.33 33.09 11.36
N VAL A 204 35.50 32.08 10.51
CA VAL A 204 36.66 31.93 9.62
C VAL A 204 36.21 31.52 8.23
N THR A 205 36.95 31.93 7.22
CA THR A 205 36.77 31.42 5.86
C THR A 205 37.32 30.00 5.73
N PRO A 206 36.89 29.20 4.73
CA PRO A 206 37.45 27.87 4.49
C PRO A 206 38.98 27.87 4.33
N GLU A 207 39.53 28.90 3.68
CA GLU A 207 40.98 29.09 3.48
C GLU A 207 41.71 29.35 4.80
N GLN A 208 41.15 30.18 5.67
CA GLN A 208 41.69 30.46 7.00
C GLN A 208 41.61 29.23 7.90
N ALA A 209 40.50 28.49 7.87
CA ALA A 209 40.36 27.23 8.60
C ALA A 209 41.43 26.20 8.17
N MET A 210 41.70 26.09 6.87
CA MET A 210 42.71 25.18 6.30
C MET A 210 44.16 25.60 6.57
N SER A 211 44.41 26.82 7.05
CA SER A 211 45.76 27.25 7.46
C SER A 211 46.25 26.51 8.72
N HIS A 212 45.32 26.09 9.58
CA HIS A 212 45.65 25.39 10.81
C HIS A 212 45.98 23.91 10.53
N GLU A 213 47.11 23.44 11.08
CA GLU A 213 47.56 22.05 10.92
C GLU A 213 46.56 21.05 11.49
N GLU A 214 46.04 21.31 12.70
CA GLU A 214 45.06 20.44 13.36
C GLU A 214 43.78 20.24 12.53
N VAL A 215 43.30 21.29 11.86
CA VAL A 215 42.12 21.21 10.97
C VAL A 215 42.42 20.34 9.75
N ARG A 216 43.60 20.49 9.15
CA ARG A 216 44.04 19.67 8.01
C ARG A 216 44.12 18.19 8.40
N THR A 217 44.76 17.86 9.53
CA THR A 217 44.87 16.48 10.02
C THR A 217 43.50 15.85 10.30
N ARG A 218 42.59 16.60 10.96
CA ARG A 218 41.22 16.13 11.22
C ARG A 218 40.40 15.96 9.94
N LEU A 219 40.58 16.85 8.96
CA LEU A 219 39.92 16.75 7.66
C LEU A 219 40.41 15.52 6.89
N GLU A 220 41.72 15.28 6.81
CA GLU A 220 42.29 14.10 6.15
C GLU A 220 41.78 12.79 6.76
N ALA A 221 41.73 12.70 8.09
CA ALA A 221 41.15 11.56 8.78
C ALA A 221 39.65 11.39 8.44
N SER A 222 38.89 12.50 8.40
CA SER A 222 37.47 12.50 8.04
C SER A 222 37.23 12.09 6.59
N ILE A 223 38.08 12.52 5.65
CA ILE A 223 38.04 12.13 4.24
C ILE A 223 38.32 10.63 4.09
N LYS A 224 39.31 10.10 4.82
CA LYS A 224 39.62 8.67 4.83
C LYS A 224 38.42 7.85 5.34
N ASN A 225 37.82 8.27 6.46
CA ASN A 225 36.63 7.64 7.02
C ASN A 225 35.44 7.69 6.03
N MET A 226 35.21 8.85 5.41
CA MET A 226 34.16 9.03 4.39
C MET A 226 34.34 8.05 3.23
N ARG A 227 35.58 7.88 2.74
CA ARG A 227 35.88 6.93 1.66
C ARG A 227 35.61 5.49 2.10
N THR A 228 36.07 5.08 3.28
CA THR A 228 35.85 3.73 3.81
C THR A 228 34.37 3.42 3.95
N VAL A 229 33.59 4.34 4.53
CA VAL A 229 32.14 4.17 4.69
C VAL A 229 31.43 4.14 3.34
N THR A 230 31.74 5.08 2.44
CA THR A 230 31.14 5.14 1.11
C THR A 230 31.42 3.86 0.32
N ASP A 231 32.63 3.28 0.43
CA ASP A 231 32.98 2.05 -0.27
C ASP A 231 32.24 0.82 0.26
N LYS A 232 31.87 0.79 1.55
CA LYS A 232 30.98 -0.24 2.11
C LYS A 232 29.58 -0.17 1.47
N PHE A 233 28.99 1.03 1.39
CA PHE A 233 27.70 1.23 0.73
C PHE A 233 27.78 0.85 -0.76
N LEU A 234 28.80 1.34 -1.45
CA LEU A 234 29.04 1.05 -2.86
C LEU A 234 29.15 -0.46 -3.11
N SER A 235 29.93 -1.17 -2.29
CA SER A 235 30.09 -2.62 -2.39
C SER A 235 28.78 -3.38 -2.13
N ALA A 236 28.01 -2.96 -1.11
CA ALA A 236 26.70 -3.55 -0.83
C ALA A 236 25.71 -3.38 -1.99
N ILE A 237 25.73 -2.22 -2.66
CA ILE A 237 24.91 -1.94 -3.84
C ILE A 237 25.37 -2.81 -5.02
N ILE A 238 26.67 -2.82 -5.34
CA ILE A 238 27.21 -3.52 -6.51
C ILE A 238 26.98 -5.04 -6.45
N VAL A 239 27.14 -5.66 -5.28
CA VAL A 239 26.97 -7.12 -5.12
C VAL A 239 25.49 -7.52 -5.15
N SER A 240 24.57 -6.56 -5.00
CA SER A 240 23.14 -6.84 -4.84
C SER A 240 22.30 -6.63 -6.11
N VAL A 241 22.89 -6.66 -7.30
CA VAL A 241 22.16 -6.52 -8.60
C VAL A 241 20.94 -7.44 -8.68
N ASP A 242 21.07 -8.69 -8.22
CA ASP A 242 19.98 -9.68 -8.30
C ASP A 242 18.88 -9.50 -7.27
N LYS A 243 19.12 -8.69 -6.23
CA LYS A 243 18.09 -8.30 -5.26
C LYS A 243 17.18 -7.19 -5.80
N ILE A 244 17.63 -6.45 -6.81
CA ILE A 244 16.82 -5.40 -7.43
C ILE A 244 15.61 -6.05 -8.10
N PRO A 245 14.38 -5.58 -7.84
CA PRO A 245 13.17 -6.16 -8.45
C PRO A 245 13.27 -6.24 -9.97
N TYR A 246 12.80 -7.34 -10.54
CA TYR A 246 12.82 -7.55 -11.99
C TYR A 246 12.18 -6.38 -12.76
N GLY A 247 11.03 -5.86 -12.28
CA GLY A 247 10.36 -4.73 -12.92
C GLY A 247 11.23 -3.48 -13.03
N MET A 248 12.07 -3.20 -12.02
CA MET A 248 13.00 -2.07 -12.03
C MET A 248 14.17 -2.28 -12.99
N ARG A 249 14.76 -3.49 -13.00
CA ARG A 249 15.81 -3.87 -13.95
C ARG A 249 15.31 -3.86 -15.39
N PHE A 250 14.11 -4.40 -15.62
CA PHE A 250 13.44 -4.41 -16.92
C PHE A 250 13.14 -2.99 -17.40
N THR A 251 12.64 -2.11 -16.53
CA THR A 251 12.42 -0.70 -16.92
C THR A 251 13.75 -0.01 -17.26
N SER A 252 14.83 -0.32 -16.54
CA SER A 252 16.17 0.21 -16.84
C SER A 252 16.67 -0.24 -18.21
N LYS A 253 16.43 -1.51 -18.57
CA LYS A 253 16.68 -2.04 -19.92
C LYS A 253 15.89 -1.27 -20.98
N VAL A 254 14.58 -1.15 -20.79
CA VAL A 254 13.70 -0.42 -21.74
C VAL A 254 14.13 1.04 -21.87
N LEU A 255 14.50 1.70 -20.77
CA LEU A 255 15.00 3.06 -20.76
C LEU A 255 16.28 3.19 -21.60
N LYS A 256 17.27 2.30 -21.40
CA LYS A 256 18.52 2.28 -22.17
C LYS A 256 18.24 2.06 -23.66
N ASP A 257 17.48 1.03 -23.99
CA ASP A 257 17.22 0.62 -25.38
C ASP A 257 16.46 1.72 -26.14
N THR A 258 15.44 2.32 -25.52
CA THR A 258 14.63 3.37 -26.15
C THR A 258 15.42 4.66 -26.33
N LEU A 259 16.27 5.02 -25.37
CA LEU A 259 17.14 6.20 -25.51
C LEU A 259 18.17 6.02 -26.61
N HIS A 260 18.72 4.82 -26.75
CA HIS A 260 19.65 4.52 -27.84
C HIS A 260 18.95 4.56 -29.21
N GLU A 261 17.70 4.09 -29.29
CA GLU A 261 16.88 4.17 -30.50
C GLU A 261 16.57 5.62 -30.90
N LYS A 262 16.26 6.49 -29.92
CA LYS A 262 15.95 7.90 -30.18
C LYS A 262 17.20 8.76 -30.43
N PHE A 263 18.29 8.47 -29.74
CA PHE A 263 19.56 9.21 -29.82
C PHE A 263 20.71 8.26 -30.18
N PRO A 264 20.84 7.85 -31.45
CA PRO A 264 21.87 6.90 -31.87
C PRO A 264 23.30 7.42 -31.65
N ASP A 265 23.49 8.74 -31.69
CA ASP A 265 24.78 9.40 -31.48
C ASP A 265 25.22 9.44 -30.01
N ALA A 266 24.31 9.11 -29.08
CA ALA A 266 24.61 9.10 -27.65
C ALA A 266 25.58 7.98 -27.29
N THR A 267 26.59 8.31 -26.50
CA THR A 267 27.55 7.31 -26.03
C THR A 267 26.91 6.36 -25.03
N GLU A 268 27.40 5.11 -24.95
CA GLU A 268 26.92 4.17 -23.94
C GLU A 268 27.14 4.72 -22.51
N ASP A 269 28.19 5.51 -22.29
CA ASP A 269 28.47 6.15 -21.01
C ASP A 269 27.37 7.16 -20.61
N GLU A 270 26.91 7.99 -21.54
CA GLU A 270 25.81 8.94 -21.30
C GLU A 270 24.51 8.19 -21.00
N LEU A 271 24.19 7.14 -21.75
CA LEU A 271 22.99 6.33 -21.50
C LEU A 271 23.04 5.65 -20.12
N LEU A 272 24.21 5.12 -19.72
CA LEU A 272 24.37 4.48 -18.42
C LEU A 272 24.27 5.47 -17.26
N LYS A 273 24.67 6.74 -17.44
CA LYS A 273 24.41 7.80 -16.44
C LYS A 273 22.92 8.04 -16.23
N ILE A 274 22.10 7.99 -17.28
CA ILE A 274 20.64 8.12 -17.17
C ILE A 274 20.02 6.91 -16.46
N VAL A 275 20.50 5.69 -16.78
CA VAL A 275 20.10 4.49 -16.03
C VAL A 275 20.52 4.59 -14.56
N GLY A 276 21.72 5.10 -14.28
CA GLY A 276 22.20 5.38 -12.93
C GLY A 276 21.34 6.39 -12.19
N ASN A 277 20.81 7.40 -12.89
CA ASN A 277 19.86 8.33 -12.31
C ASN A 277 18.56 7.63 -11.87
N LEU A 278 18.04 6.66 -12.65
CA LEU A 278 16.87 5.87 -12.24
C LEU A 278 17.19 4.96 -11.04
N LEU A 279 18.21 4.10 -11.17
CA LEU A 279 18.51 3.04 -10.22
C LEU A 279 19.10 3.55 -8.91
N TYR A 280 20.04 4.49 -8.98
CA TYR A 280 20.69 5.04 -7.79
C TYR A 280 19.95 6.29 -7.30
N TYR A 281 19.90 7.37 -8.09
CA TYR A 281 19.43 8.67 -7.59
C TYR A 281 17.93 8.71 -7.29
N ARG A 282 17.07 8.19 -8.17
CA ARG A 282 15.61 8.21 -7.96
C ARG A 282 15.14 7.08 -7.07
N TYR A 283 15.71 5.88 -7.17
CA TYR A 283 15.25 4.71 -6.41
C TYR A 283 15.93 4.56 -5.04
N MET A 284 17.27 4.45 -4.97
CA MET A 284 18.01 4.15 -3.74
C MET A 284 18.35 5.38 -2.87
N ASN A 285 18.79 6.49 -3.48
CA ASN A 285 19.33 7.65 -2.75
C ASN A 285 18.37 8.22 -1.68
N PRO A 286 17.06 8.39 -1.92
CA PRO A 286 16.13 8.84 -0.89
C PRO A 286 16.01 7.88 0.30
N ALA A 287 16.16 6.56 0.06
CA ALA A 287 16.13 5.55 1.11
C ALA A 287 17.42 5.53 1.96
N ILE A 288 18.54 6.05 1.44
CA ILE A 288 19.76 6.27 2.22
C ILE A 288 19.62 7.53 3.08
N VAL A 289 19.08 8.62 2.51
CA VAL A 289 18.94 9.91 3.20
C VAL A 289 17.91 9.86 4.34
N ALA A 290 16.80 9.15 4.15
CA ALA A 290 15.70 9.04 5.11
C ALA A 290 15.30 7.57 5.34
N PRO A 291 16.17 6.74 5.93
CA PRO A 291 15.93 5.29 6.02
C PRO A 291 14.70 4.91 6.87
N ASP A 292 14.30 5.78 7.80
CA ASP A 292 13.08 5.68 8.59
C ASP A 292 11.82 5.89 7.74
N ALA A 293 11.78 6.92 6.91
CA ALA A 293 10.63 7.22 6.05
C ALA A 293 10.41 6.17 4.93
N PHE A 294 11.43 5.35 4.64
CA PHE A 294 11.39 4.31 3.61
C PHE A 294 11.35 2.88 4.20
N ASP A 295 11.10 2.72 5.51
CA ASP A 295 11.12 1.45 6.27
C ASP A 295 12.34 0.56 5.99
N ILE A 296 13.51 1.17 5.84
CA ILE A 296 14.80 0.45 5.76
C ILE A 296 15.20 -0.07 7.14
N ILE A 297 14.88 0.70 8.17
CA ILE A 297 15.18 0.41 9.58
C ILE A 297 13.90 0.47 10.40
N ASP A 298 13.83 -0.35 11.45
CA ASP A 298 12.73 -0.28 12.42
C ASP A 298 13.23 0.58 13.60
N LEU A 299 12.67 1.78 13.76
CA LEU A 299 12.90 2.61 14.95
C LEU A 299 11.85 2.26 16.01
N SER A 300 12.20 2.41 17.29
CA SER A 300 11.23 2.29 18.38
C SER A 300 10.11 3.32 18.23
N ALA A 301 8.94 3.06 18.83
CA ALA A 301 7.80 3.97 18.77
C ALA A 301 8.20 5.38 19.27
N GLY A 302 8.21 6.37 18.36
CA GLY A 302 8.64 7.75 18.63
C GLY A 302 10.15 8.04 18.46
N GLY A 303 10.96 7.05 18.10
CA GLY A 303 12.37 7.24 17.78
C GLY A 303 12.55 7.94 16.43
N GLN A 304 13.37 8.99 16.38
CA GLN A 304 13.78 9.67 15.14
C GLN A 304 15.29 9.57 14.98
N LEU A 305 15.78 9.68 13.73
CA LEU A 305 17.22 9.83 13.48
C LEU A 305 17.74 11.08 14.19
N THR A 306 18.89 10.94 14.85
CA THR A 306 19.63 12.10 15.36
C THR A 306 20.09 12.99 14.20
N THR A 307 20.30 14.28 14.49
CA THR A 307 20.80 15.25 13.50
C THR A 307 22.13 14.80 12.91
N ASP A 308 23.00 14.19 13.71
CA ASP A 308 24.30 13.68 13.26
C ASP A 308 24.17 12.46 12.34
N GLN A 309 23.30 11.49 12.66
CA GLN A 309 23.03 10.35 11.79
C GLN A 309 22.46 10.79 10.43
N ARG A 310 21.49 11.73 10.44
CA ARG A 310 20.90 12.26 9.20
C ARG A 310 21.95 13.00 8.36
N ARG A 311 22.82 13.80 8.99
CA ARG A 311 23.92 14.48 8.31
C ARG A 311 24.91 13.47 7.71
N ASN A 312 25.30 12.45 8.47
CA ASN A 312 26.24 11.42 8.01
C ASN A 312 25.69 10.66 6.80
N LEU A 313 24.45 10.19 6.87
CA LEU A 313 23.79 9.51 5.75
C LEU A 313 23.60 10.43 4.53
N GLY A 314 23.28 11.71 4.76
CA GLY A 314 23.21 12.72 3.71
C GLY A 314 24.55 12.91 2.98
N SER A 315 25.66 12.96 3.71
CA SER A 315 27.00 13.08 3.12
C SER A 315 27.39 11.84 2.32
N ILE A 316 27.09 10.63 2.83
CA ILE A 316 27.32 9.35 2.11
C ILE A 316 26.49 9.30 0.83
N ALA A 317 25.20 9.68 0.91
CA ALA A 317 24.30 9.73 -0.24
C ALA A 317 24.81 10.71 -1.32
N LYS A 318 25.30 11.89 -0.90
CA LYS A 318 25.91 12.88 -1.81
C LYS A 318 27.17 12.32 -2.47
N MET A 319 28.05 11.67 -1.71
CA MET A 319 29.26 11.02 -2.24
C MET A 319 28.94 9.97 -3.30
N LEU A 320 28.00 9.07 -3.01
CA LEU A 320 27.54 8.05 -3.95
C LEU A 320 26.82 8.65 -5.17
N GLN A 321 26.08 9.76 -5.01
CA GLN A 321 25.47 10.48 -6.13
C GLN A 321 26.53 11.03 -7.09
N HIS A 322 27.58 11.64 -6.56
CA HIS A 322 28.71 12.11 -7.35
C HIS A 322 29.43 10.95 -8.06
N ALA A 323 29.63 9.82 -7.36
CA ALA A 323 30.21 8.61 -7.95
C ALA A 323 29.32 8.01 -9.04
N ALA A 324 27.99 7.99 -8.89
CA ALA A 324 27.06 7.44 -9.88
C ALA A 324 26.92 8.30 -11.15
N SER A 325 27.16 9.62 -11.05
CA SER A 325 27.04 10.57 -12.18
C SER A 325 28.39 10.99 -12.77
N ASN A 326 29.51 10.44 -12.27
CA ASN A 326 30.88 10.84 -12.60
C ASN A 326 31.12 12.36 -12.42
N LYS A 327 30.55 12.95 -11.37
CA LYS A 327 30.65 14.39 -11.07
C LYS A 327 31.76 14.64 -10.06
N MET A 328 32.80 15.35 -10.49
CA MET A 328 33.92 15.73 -9.61
C MET A 328 33.57 16.92 -8.72
N PHE A 329 34.24 17.03 -7.58
CA PHE A 329 34.26 18.26 -6.79
C PHE A 329 35.21 19.25 -7.46
N LEU A 330 34.71 20.46 -7.73
CA LEU A 330 35.43 21.56 -8.40
C LEU A 330 35.20 22.88 -7.64
N GLY A 331 36.02 23.90 -7.92
CA GLY A 331 35.87 25.26 -7.39
C GLY A 331 36.14 25.34 -5.89
N ASP A 332 35.20 25.96 -5.15
CA ASP A 332 35.28 26.25 -3.70
C ASP A 332 35.45 25.00 -2.81
N ASN A 333 35.33 23.80 -3.38
CA ASN A 333 35.54 22.52 -2.71
C ASN A 333 36.92 21.90 -3.00
N ALA A 334 37.94 22.70 -3.32
CA ALA A 334 39.28 22.21 -3.67
C ALA A 334 39.90 21.26 -2.63
N HIS A 335 39.54 21.42 -1.35
CA HIS A 335 39.93 20.53 -0.26
C HIS A 335 39.41 19.08 -0.42
N LEU A 336 38.42 18.84 -1.28
CA LEU A 336 37.89 17.51 -1.62
C LEU A 336 38.51 16.92 -2.89
N ASN A 337 39.48 17.59 -3.53
CA ASN A 337 40.19 17.04 -4.70
C ASN A 337 40.78 15.63 -4.47
N PRO A 338 41.31 15.26 -3.29
CA PRO A 338 41.79 13.89 -3.03
C PRO A 338 40.71 12.81 -3.19
N ILE A 339 39.44 13.20 -3.13
CA ILE A 339 38.30 12.29 -3.29
C ILE A 339 37.98 12.03 -4.78
N ASN A 340 38.35 12.93 -5.69
CA ASN A 340 38.00 12.83 -7.11
C ASN A 340 38.58 11.57 -7.79
N GLU A 341 39.78 11.12 -7.37
CA GLU A 341 40.36 9.85 -7.84
C GLU A 341 39.49 8.66 -7.40
N TYR A 342 39.03 8.67 -6.15
CA TYR A 342 38.11 7.66 -5.64
C TYR A 342 36.76 7.68 -6.37
N LEU A 343 36.20 8.86 -6.68
CA LEU A 343 34.95 9.00 -7.43
C LEU A 343 35.09 8.42 -8.84
N SER A 344 36.17 8.72 -9.54
CA SER A 344 36.45 8.19 -10.89
C SER A 344 36.52 6.65 -10.88
N ASN A 345 37.23 6.08 -9.91
CA ASN A 345 37.32 4.63 -9.74
C ASN A 345 35.98 3.99 -9.35
N SER A 346 35.21 4.66 -8.49
CA SER A 346 33.88 4.21 -8.07
C SER A 346 32.86 4.28 -9.21
N TYR A 347 32.97 5.28 -10.08
CA TYR A 347 32.14 5.39 -11.28
C TYR A 347 32.33 4.19 -12.21
N GLN A 348 33.57 3.70 -12.40
CA GLN A 348 33.80 2.50 -13.20
C GLN A 348 33.09 1.26 -12.62
N LYS A 349 33.03 1.14 -11.29
CA LYS A 349 32.26 0.08 -10.64
C LYS A 349 30.75 0.25 -10.88
N PHE A 350 30.23 1.48 -10.72
CA PHE A 350 28.83 1.81 -11.00
C PHE A 350 28.45 1.54 -12.46
N ARG A 351 29.30 1.88 -13.41
CA ARG A 351 29.09 1.65 -14.85
C ARG A 351 28.87 0.18 -15.14
N ARG A 352 29.71 -0.70 -14.59
CA ARG A 352 29.54 -2.17 -14.71
C ARG A 352 28.25 -2.65 -14.06
N PHE A 353 27.92 -2.10 -12.89
CA PHE A 353 26.68 -2.41 -12.17
C PHE A 353 25.43 -2.01 -12.96
N PHE A 354 25.38 -0.81 -13.55
CA PHE A 354 24.23 -0.35 -14.36
C PHE A 354 24.07 -1.20 -15.62
N LEU A 355 25.17 -1.59 -16.26
CA LEU A 355 25.13 -2.48 -17.41
C LEU A 355 24.56 -3.86 -17.03
N ALA A 356 25.05 -4.45 -15.94
CA ALA A 356 24.54 -5.73 -15.43
C ALA A 356 23.08 -5.65 -14.98
N ALA A 357 22.65 -4.51 -14.43
CA ALA A 357 21.26 -4.30 -14.04
C ALA A 357 20.31 -4.30 -15.25
N CYS A 358 20.75 -3.81 -16.41
CA CYS A 358 19.99 -3.83 -17.67
C CYS A 358 19.96 -5.22 -18.35
N ASP A 359 20.89 -6.11 -18.01
CA ASP A 359 20.91 -7.47 -18.55
C ASP A 359 19.83 -8.32 -17.87
N VAL A 360 18.63 -8.32 -18.46
CA VAL A 360 17.49 -9.11 -18.01
C VAL A 360 16.70 -9.71 -19.18
N PRO A 361 16.04 -10.87 -18.95
CA PRO A 361 15.15 -11.49 -19.94
C PRO A 361 13.99 -10.57 -20.33
N SER A 362 13.44 -10.80 -21.52
CA SER A 362 12.20 -10.17 -21.98
C SER A 362 11.02 -10.48 -21.04
N LEU A 363 9.92 -9.72 -21.16
CA LEU A 363 8.72 -9.98 -20.35
C LEU A 363 8.15 -11.37 -20.65
N GLU A 364 8.11 -11.73 -21.92
CA GLU A 364 7.60 -13.00 -22.43
C GLU A 364 8.40 -14.16 -21.82
N ASP A 365 9.73 -14.08 -21.83
CA ASP A 365 10.62 -15.11 -21.26
C ASP A 365 10.52 -15.18 -19.72
N LYS A 366 10.46 -14.03 -19.05
CA LYS A 366 10.40 -13.98 -17.57
C LYS A 366 9.12 -14.62 -17.05
N PHE A 367 8.00 -14.25 -17.65
CA PHE A 367 6.67 -14.66 -17.22
C PHE A 367 6.22 -15.98 -17.87
N ASN A 368 6.96 -16.48 -18.86
CA ASN A 368 6.58 -17.63 -19.70
C ASN A 368 5.17 -17.46 -20.28
N VAL A 369 4.88 -16.24 -20.75
CA VAL A 369 3.60 -15.89 -21.37
C VAL A 369 3.82 -15.95 -22.87
N ASP A 370 3.08 -16.83 -23.54
CA ASP A 370 2.97 -16.88 -24.99
C ASP A 370 1.71 -16.12 -25.46
N GLN A 371 1.57 -15.93 -26.78
CA GLN A 371 0.45 -15.19 -27.38
C GLN A 371 -0.93 -15.81 -27.11
N TYR A 372 -0.99 -17.01 -26.54
CA TYR A 372 -2.22 -17.77 -26.27
C TYR A 372 -2.55 -17.86 -24.78
N SER A 373 -1.65 -17.47 -23.88
CA SER A 373 -1.81 -17.61 -22.42
C SER A 373 -3.06 -16.91 -21.87
N ASP A 374 -3.49 -15.79 -22.47
CA ASP A 374 -4.73 -15.08 -22.13
C ASP A 374 -6.00 -15.84 -22.57
N LEU A 375 -5.92 -16.73 -23.56
CA LEU A 375 -7.04 -17.56 -24.04
C LEU A 375 -7.26 -18.81 -23.18
N VAL A 376 -6.25 -19.24 -22.43
CA VAL A 376 -6.30 -20.46 -21.58
C VAL A 376 -6.67 -20.13 -20.12
N THR A 377 -6.87 -18.86 -19.77
CA THR A 377 -7.28 -18.45 -18.42
C THR A 377 -8.75 -18.80 -18.20
N LEU A 378 -9.01 -19.95 -17.58
CA LEU A 378 -10.36 -20.49 -17.30
C LEU A 378 -11.20 -19.62 -16.34
N GLN A 379 -10.61 -18.63 -15.67
CA GLN A 379 -11.29 -17.71 -14.78
C GLN A 379 -11.22 -16.28 -15.33
N LYS A 380 -12.38 -15.63 -15.45
CA LYS A 380 -12.46 -14.20 -15.76
C LYS A 380 -11.75 -13.41 -14.65
N PRO A 381 -10.82 -12.50 -14.98
CA PRO A 381 -10.16 -11.67 -13.99
C PRO A 381 -11.20 -10.75 -13.32
N VAL A 382 -11.22 -10.75 -11.98
CA VAL A 382 -12.11 -9.90 -11.19
C VAL A 382 -11.29 -8.75 -10.64
N ILE A 383 -11.71 -7.52 -10.94
CA ILE A 383 -11.04 -6.30 -10.48
C ILE A 383 -11.76 -5.79 -9.24
N TYR A 384 -11.01 -5.61 -8.16
CA TYR A 384 -11.51 -5.06 -6.90
C TYR A 384 -11.24 -3.55 -6.87
N ILE A 385 -12.24 -2.77 -7.28
CA ILE A 385 -12.15 -1.31 -7.39
C ILE A 385 -13.28 -0.66 -6.57
N SER A 386 -12.98 0.47 -5.92
CA SER A 386 -13.99 1.25 -5.22
C SER A 386 -14.85 2.05 -6.20
N ILE A 387 -16.06 2.42 -5.78
CA ILE A 387 -16.98 3.18 -6.65
C ILE A 387 -16.44 4.57 -6.95
N GLY A 388 -15.75 5.22 -6.00
CA GLY A 388 -15.06 6.48 -6.26
C GLY A 388 -14.00 6.33 -7.35
N GLU A 389 -13.21 5.26 -7.32
CA GLU A 389 -12.21 4.98 -8.36
C GLU A 389 -12.87 4.66 -9.72
N VAL A 390 -14.01 3.96 -9.76
CA VAL A 390 -14.77 3.74 -11.00
C VAL A 390 -15.21 5.07 -11.62
N ILE A 391 -15.83 5.95 -10.81
CA ILE A 391 -16.29 7.27 -11.24
C ILE A 391 -15.13 8.10 -11.77
N ASN A 392 -14.04 8.14 -11.02
CA ASN A 392 -12.84 8.87 -11.37
C ASN A 392 -12.22 8.35 -12.69
N THR A 393 -12.10 7.03 -12.83
CA THR A 393 -11.56 6.41 -14.05
C THR A 393 -12.47 6.70 -15.25
N HIS A 394 -13.78 6.59 -15.08
CA HIS A 394 -14.74 6.87 -16.15
C HIS A 394 -14.68 8.34 -16.59
N THR A 395 -14.63 9.27 -15.63
CA THR A 395 -14.53 10.71 -15.92
C THR A 395 -13.26 11.01 -16.72
N LEU A 396 -12.11 10.48 -16.29
CA LEU A 396 -10.84 10.68 -17.00
C LEU A 396 -10.85 10.12 -18.44
N LEU A 397 -11.51 8.98 -18.65
CA LEU A 397 -11.60 8.37 -19.98
C LEU A 397 -12.47 9.20 -20.92
N LEU A 398 -13.57 9.77 -20.42
CA LEU A 398 -14.43 10.67 -21.21
C LEU A 398 -13.74 12.01 -21.51
N ASP A 399 -13.09 12.62 -20.51
CA ASP A 399 -12.39 13.91 -20.65
C ASP A 399 -11.27 13.85 -21.71
N HIS A 400 -10.70 12.67 -21.94
CA HIS A 400 -9.58 12.44 -22.83
C HIS A 400 -9.86 11.39 -23.92
N GLN A 401 -11.12 11.13 -24.24
CA GLN A 401 -11.55 10.03 -25.12
C GLN A 401 -10.88 10.09 -26.50
N ASP A 402 -10.90 11.24 -27.18
CA ASP A 402 -10.31 11.41 -28.51
C ASP A 402 -8.77 11.34 -28.48
N ALA A 403 -8.17 11.69 -27.34
CA ALA A 403 -6.72 11.65 -27.17
C ALA A 403 -6.22 10.21 -26.93
N ILE A 404 -6.98 9.38 -26.21
CA ILE A 404 -6.62 7.98 -25.94
C ILE A 404 -6.94 7.07 -27.14
N ALA A 405 -8.04 7.35 -27.85
CA ALA A 405 -8.48 6.63 -29.03
C ALA A 405 -8.86 7.63 -30.12
N SER A 406 -7.94 7.83 -31.06
CA SER A 406 -8.12 8.76 -32.18
C SER A 406 -8.89 8.12 -33.35
N GLU A 407 -8.98 6.80 -33.39
CA GLU A 407 -9.69 6.06 -34.43
C GLU A 407 -11.15 5.89 -34.03
N HIS A 408 -12.08 6.45 -34.80
CA HIS A 408 -13.52 6.40 -34.50
C HIS A 408 -14.10 4.98 -34.42
N ASN A 409 -13.42 3.98 -34.97
CA ASN A 409 -13.83 2.56 -34.93
C ASN A 409 -13.23 1.79 -33.73
N ASP A 410 -12.55 2.48 -32.81
CA ASP A 410 -11.95 1.84 -31.65
C ASP A 410 -13.04 1.29 -30.69
N PRO A 411 -12.93 0.02 -30.23
CA PRO A 411 -13.91 -0.60 -29.33
C PRO A 411 -14.19 0.16 -28.03
N ILE A 412 -13.27 1.03 -27.58
CA ILE A 412 -13.48 1.82 -26.37
C ILE A 412 -14.61 2.84 -26.53
N HIS A 413 -14.85 3.33 -27.75
CA HIS A 413 -15.91 4.30 -28.02
C HIS A 413 -17.29 3.69 -27.82
N GLU A 414 -17.55 2.52 -28.39
CA GLU A 414 -18.79 1.77 -28.21
C GLU A 414 -19.03 1.43 -26.72
N LEU A 415 -17.98 0.99 -26.01
CA LEU A 415 -18.10 0.69 -24.58
C LEU A 415 -18.43 1.92 -23.74
N LEU A 416 -17.82 3.06 -24.01
CA LEU A 416 -18.09 4.32 -23.29
C LEU A 416 -19.48 4.87 -23.63
N GLU A 417 -19.93 4.74 -24.87
CA GLU A 417 -21.27 5.12 -25.30
C GLU A 417 -22.34 4.26 -24.60
N ASP A 418 -22.15 2.93 -24.56
CA ASP A 418 -23.03 1.99 -23.85
C ASP A 418 -23.07 2.24 -22.32
N LEU A 419 -21.95 2.69 -21.75
CA LEU A 419 -21.84 3.04 -20.34
C LEU A 419 -22.56 4.37 -19.99
N GLY A 420 -22.71 5.24 -20.99
CA GLY A 420 -23.40 6.52 -20.92
C GLY A 420 -22.78 7.48 -19.90
N GLU A 421 -23.60 8.31 -19.27
CA GLU A 421 -23.12 9.31 -18.31
C GLU A 421 -22.41 8.68 -17.09
N VAL A 422 -21.46 9.46 -16.55
CA VAL A 422 -20.73 9.12 -15.34
C VAL A 422 -21.72 8.91 -14.18
N PRO A 423 -21.74 7.72 -13.55
CA PRO A 423 -22.69 7.42 -12.51
C PRO A 423 -22.37 8.19 -11.23
N THR A 424 -23.39 8.68 -10.53
CA THR A 424 -23.24 9.17 -9.15
C THR A 424 -23.11 7.98 -8.17
N ILE A 425 -22.52 8.22 -6.99
CA ILE A 425 -22.39 7.21 -5.92
C ILE A 425 -23.77 6.61 -5.59
N GLU A 426 -24.81 7.44 -5.58
CA GLU A 426 -26.19 7.03 -5.31
C GLU A 426 -26.80 6.23 -6.47
N SER A 427 -26.44 6.54 -7.72
CA SER A 427 -26.91 5.79 -8.90
C SER A 427 -26.36 4.36 -8.90
N LEU A 428 -25.08 4.19 -8.54
CA LEU A 428 -24.41 2.89 -8.51
C LEU A 428 -24.87 1.97 -7.35
N ILE A 429 -25.18 2.51 -6.17
CA ILE A 429 -25.47 1.71 -4.95
C ILE A 429 -26.93 1.81 -4.48
N GLY A 430 -27.66 2.86 -4.88
CA GLY A 430 -28.94 3.26 -4.30
C GLY A 430 -28.77 4.21 -3.10
N GLN A 431 -29.84 4.95 -2.76
CA GLN A 431 -29.85 5.93 -1.67
C GLN A 431 -29.38 5.33 -0.34
N TYR A 432 -28.35 5.92 0.26
CA TYR A 432 -28.05 5.71 1.68
C TYR A 432 -29.16 6.37 2.51
N ARG A 433 -30.09 5.58 3.05
CA ARG A 433 -30.82 6.07 4.23
C ARG A 433 -29.82 6.13 5.38
N ARG A 434 -29.50 7.35 5.82
CA ARG A 434 -28.80 7.64 7.09
C ARG A 434 -29.44 6.78 8.19
N TYR A 435 -28.75 5.73 8.62
CA TYR A 435 -29.16 5.01 9.81
C TYR A 435 -28.81 5.90 11.01
N THR A 436 -29.82 6.43 11.68
CA THR A 436 -29.63 7.02 13.02
C THR A 436 -29.13 5.93 13.96
N ILE A 437 -28.23 6.29 14.87
CA ILE A 437 -27.58 5.39 15.85
C ILE A 437 -28.64 4.54 16.61
N GLU A 438 -29.82 5.11 16.88
CA GLU A 438 -30.96 4.40 17.48
C GLU A 438 -31.44 3.16 16.69
N SER A 439 -31.40 3.22 15.35
CA SER A 439 -31.83 2.10 14.49
C SER A 439 -30.83 0.94 14.48
N LEU A 440 -29.53 1.22 14.63
CA LEU A 440 -28.47 0.21 14.75
C LEU A 440 -28.43 -0.41 16.14
N ILE A 441 -28.67 0.39 17.20
CA ILE A 441 -28.85 -0.10 18.57
C ILE A 441 -30.08 -1.02 18.67
N GLY A 442 -31.17 -0.68 17.98
CA GLY A 442 -32.38 -1.51 17.90
C GLY A 442 -32.18 -2.85 17.17
N LEU A 443 -31.21 -2.93 16.24
CA LEU A 443 -30.82 -4.16 15.55
C LEU A 443 -29.90 -5.01 16.44
N TYR A 444 -28.96 -4.36 17.12
CA TYR A 444 -28.01 -5.01 18.03
C TYR A 444 -28.70 -5.58 19.28
N ARG A 445 -29.67 -4.87 19.88
CA ARG A 445 -30.53 -5.42 20.95
C ARG A 445 -31.29 -6.65 20.48
N ARG A 446 -31.88 -6.62 19.29
CA ARG A 446 -32.65 -7.75 18.74
C ARG A 446 -31.79 -8.99 18.46
N LEU A 447 -30.54 -8.81 18.03
CA LEU A 447 -29.59 -9.90 17.85
C LEU A 447 -29.10 -10.49 19.19
N LYS A 448 -28.96 -9.66 20.23
CA LYS A 448 -28.52 -10.09 21.57
C LYS A 448 -29.60 -10.89 22.33
N TYR A 449 -30.89 -10.54 22.16
CA TYR A 449 -31.99 -11.32 22.74
C TYR A 449 -32.23 -12.68 22.08
N ALA A 450 -31.74 -12.90 20.86
CA ALA A 450 -31.85 -14.18 20.15
C ALA A 450 -30.80 -15.23 20.59
N GLN A 451 -29.74 -14.83 21.30
CA GLN A 451 -28.64 -15.73 21.72
C GLN A 451 -28.88 -16.49 23.04
N HIS A 452 -29.96 -16.18 23.78
CA HIS A 452 -30.22 -16.79 25.10
C HIS A 452 -31.39 -17.79 25.15
N MET A 453 -31.92 -18.21 23.99
CA MET A 453 -32.84 -19.35 23.93
C MET A 453 -32.43 -20.32 22.82
N THR A 454 -31.43 -21.15 23.10
CA THR A 454 -31.15 -22.36 22.31
C THR A 454 -31.60 -23.59 23.10
N PRO A 455 -32.72 -24.23 22.76
CA PRO A 455 -32.92 -25.66 23.01
C PRO A 455 -31.99 -26.46 22.08
N PRO A 456 -31.63 -27.70 22.44
CA PRO A 456 -30.70 -28.52 21.68
C PRO A 456 -31.27 -28.82 20.29
N LEU A 457 -30.65 -28.24 19.27
CA LEU A 457 -30.75 -28.69 17.90
C LEU A 457 -29.96 -29.99 17.83
N PHE A 458 -30.64 -31.14 17.83
CA PHE A 458 -30.33 -32.43 17.21
C PHE A 458 -30.98 -33.55 18.02
N SER A 459 -31.73 -34.43 17.37
CA SER A 459 -32.20 -35.64 18.04
C SER A 459 -31.03 -36.61 18.22
N PRO A 460 -30.98 -37.43 19.30
CA PRO A 460 -29.92 -38.41 19.53
C PRO A 460 -29.67 -39.37 18.34
N SER A 461 -30.68 -39.59 17.51
CA SER A 461 -30.56 -40.39 16.29
C SER A 461 -29.76 -39.70 15.18
N GLN A 462 -29.84 -38.37 15.05
CA GLN A 462 -29.13 -37.60 14.02
C GLN A 462 -27.63 -37.45 14.33
N GLU A 463 -27.28 -37.34 15.62
CA GLU A 463 -25.88 -37.31 16.07
C GLU A 463 -25.16 -38.64 15.78
N VAL A 464 -25.85 -39.76 16.01
CA VAL A 464 -25.33 -41.12 15.70
C VAL A 464 -25.20 -41.33 14.19
N GLU A 465 -26.11 -40.79 13.39
CA GLU A 465 -26.07 -40.87 11.93
C GLU A 465 -24.96 -39.99 11.35
N TYR A 466 -24.73 -38.82 11.94
CA TYR A 466 -23.60 -37.94 11.61
C TYR A 466 -22.25 -38.57 11.96
N GLN A 467 -22.11 -39.18 13.15
CA GLN A 467 -20.87 -39.89 13.51
C GLN A 467 -20.63 -41.12 12.63
N ARG A 468 -21.68 -41.87 12.27
CA ARG A 468 -21.57 -42.95 11.27
C ARG A 468 -21.20 -42.44 9.89
N ALA A 469 -21.73 -41.30 9.45
CA ALA A 469 -21.39 -40.69 8.18
C ALA A 469 -19.93 -40.21 8.16
N MET A 470 -19.43 -39.65 9.28
CA MET A 470 -18.05 -39.22 9.45
C MET A 470 -17.07 -40.41 9.47
N GLN A 471 -17.39 -41.50 10.18
CA GLN A 471 -16.58 -42.73 10.12
C GLN A 471 -16.60 -43.38 8.73
N ARG A 472 -17.75 -43.40 8.04
CA ARG A 472 -17.83 -43.87 6.65
C ARG A 472 -17.01 -43.02 5.69
N ARG A 473 -16.82 -41.73 5.99
CA ARG A 473 -15.99 -40.80 5.21
C ARG A 473 -14.50 -41.01 5.50
N ALA A 474 -14.13 -41.16 6.78
CA ALA A 474 -12.76 -41.46 7.19
C ALA A 474 -12.25 -42.81 6.64
N ILE A 475 -13.09 -43.85 6.60
CA ILE A 475 -12.74 -45.15 6.01
C ILE A 475 -12.67 -45.07 4.48
N ARG A 476 -13.48 -44.20 3.84
CA ARG A 476 -13.45 -43.96 2.39
C ARG A 476 -12.18 -43.20 2.00
N ASP A 477 -11.81 -42.19 2.77
CA ASP A 477 -10.59 -41.40 2.56
C ASP A 477 -9.32 -42.22 2.85
N ALA A 478 -9.35 -43.13 3.82
CA ALA A 478 -8.24 -44.06 4.11
C ALA A 478 -8.07 -45.20 3.08
N LYS A 479 -9.12 -45.53 2.31
CA LYS A 479 -9.10 -46.59 1.28
C LYS A 479 -9.08 -46.05 -0.15
N THR A 480 -8.93 -44.75 -0.37
CA THR A 480 -8.85 -44.19 -1.73
C THR A 480 -7.41 -44.34 -2.26
N PRO A 481 -7.14 -45.15 -3.30
CA PRO A 481 -5.77 -45.31 -3.81
C PRO A 481 -5.28 -44.01 -4.46
N GLU A 482 -4.00 -43.68 -4.26
CA GLU A 482 -3.36 -42.43 -4.74
C GLU A 482 -3.50 -42.13 -6.25
N LYS A 483 -3.93 -43.10 -7.06
CA LYS A 483 -4.15 -42.93 -8.50
C LYS A 483 -5.33 -42.01 -8.85
N MET A 484 -6.15 -41.56 -7.90
CA MET A 484 -7.31 -40.67 -8.13
C MET A 484 -7.09 -39.18 -7.79
N LYS A 485 -5.86 -38.72 -7.52
CA LYS A 485 -5.51 -37.28 -7.41
C LYS A 485 -5.04 -36.63 -8.73
N GLN A 486 -5.25 -37.30 -9.86
CA GLN A 486 -5.21 -36.61 -11.15
C GLN A 486 -6.60 -36.00 -11.38
N ALA A 487 -6.68 -34.68 -11.42
CA ALA A 487 -7.76 -34.02 -12.14
C ALA A 487 -7.71 -34.59 -13.57
N LYS A 488 -8.64 -35.50 -13.89
CA LYS A 488 -8.90 -35.80 -15.29
C LYS A 488 -9.25 -34.45 -15.92
N PRO A 489 -8.66 -34.08 -17.07
CA PRO A 489 -9.24 -33.02 -17.86
C PRO A 489 -10.71 -33.38 -18.07
N VAL A 490 -11.59 -32.41 -18.26
CA VAL A 490 -12.87 -32.68 -18.93
C VAL A 490 -12.50 -33.04 -20.37
N VAL A 491 -11.98 -34.26 -20.55
CA VAL A 491 -11.99 -34.94 -21.82
C VAL A 491 -13.41 -35.44 -21.91
N ASP A 492 -14.20 -34.76 -22.73
CA ASP A 492 -15.32 -35.39 -23.38
C ASP A 492 -14.77 -36.58 -24.18
N ASP A 493 -14.61 -37.71 -23.49
CA ASP A 493 -14.04 -38.96 -24.03
C ASP A 493 -15.09 -39.76 -24.81
N SER A 494 -16.22 -39.12 -25.14
CA SER A 494 -17.30 -39.71 -25.95
C SER A 494 -16.96 -39.78 -27.45
N LEU A 495 -15.93 -39.06 -27.90
CA LEU A 495 -15.54 -39.02 -29.30
C LEU A 495 -14.54 -40.13 -29.63
N THR A 496 -14.85 -40.89 -30.67
CA THR A 496 -13.91 -41.84 -31.31
C THR A 496 -12.64 -41.11 -31.73
N LEU A 497 -11.54 -41.85 -31.96
CA LEU A 497 -10.29 -41.27 -32.49
C LEU A 497 -10.54 -40.43 -33.75
N GLN A 498 -11.50 -40.86 -34.57
CA GLN A 498 -11.93 -40.13 -35.75
C GLN A 498 -12.66 -38.84 -35.39
N GLY A 499 -13.62 -38.88 -34.45
CA GLY A 499 -14.29 -37.66 -33.95
C GLY A 499 -13.31 -36.66 -33.32
N LYS A 500 -12.24 -37.14 -32.67
CA LYS A 500 -11.16 -36.27 -32.17
C LYS A 500 -10.36 -35.64 -33.32
N LYS A 501 -10.02 -36.41 -34.36
CA LYS A 501 -9.35 -35.88 -35.58
C LYS A 501 -10.21 -34.84 -36.29
N ASP A 502 -11.50 -35.07 -36.43
CA ASP A 502 -12.41 -34.16 -37.12
C ASP A 502 -12.64 -32.87 -36.32
N LYS A 503 -12.73 -32.97 -34.99
CA LYS A 503 -12.79 -31.81 -34.10
C LYS A 503 -11.49 -31.00 -34.12
N ILE A 504 -10.33 -31.66 -34.14
CA ILE A 504 -9.03 -30.99 -34.30
C ILE A 504 -8.97 -30.28 -35.66
N ARG A 505 -9.39 -30.94 -36.75
CA ARG A 505 -9.39 -30.35 -38.08
C ARG A 505 -10.32 -29.13 -38.16
N SER A 506 -11.53 -29.22 -37.61
CA SER A 506 -12.48 -28.10 -37.52
C SER A 506 -11.91 -26.93 -36.71
N ASN A 507 -11.27 -27.20 -35.58
CA ASN A 507 -10.64 -26.16 -34.76
C ASN A 507 -9.43 -25.53 -35.46
N LEU A 508 -8.59 -26.32 -36.14
CA LEU A 508 -7.44 -25.81 -36.91
C LEU A 508 -7.90 -24.91 -38.07
N GLN A 509 -9.00 -25.27 -38.73
CA GLN A 509 -9.58 -24.46 -39.79
C GLN A 509 -10.10 -23.13 -39.25
N ARG A 510 -10.81 -23.14 -38.12
CA ARG A 510 -11.26 -21.92 -37.45
C ARG A 510 -10.10 -21.05 -36.94
N LEU A 511 -9.01 -21.67 -36.48
CA LEU A 511 -7.80 -20.94 -36.08
C LEU A 511 -7.05 -20.35 -37.27
N ALA A 512 -7.10 -21.00 -38.44
CA ALA A 512 -6.53 -20.48 -39.68
C ALA A 512 -7.34 -19.29 -40.21
N GLU A 513 -8.67 -19.36 -40.16
CA GLU A 513 -9.57 -18.25 -40.50
C GLU A 513 -9.35 -17.02 -39.60
N LEU A 514 -8.98 -17.23 -38.34
CA LEU A 514 -8.61 -16.18 -37.38
C LEU A 514 -7.15 -15.72 -37.51
N GLY A 515 -6.39 -16.24 -38.50
CA GLY A 515 -4.98 -15.90 -38.73
C GLY A 515 -4.01 -16.34 -37.63
N LYS A 516 -4.40 -17.29 -36.77
CA LYS A 516 -3.60 -17.75 -35.61
C LYS A 516 -2.69 -18.93 -35.93
N VAL A 517 -3.03 -19.71 -36.95
CA VAL A 517 -2.18 -20.79 -37.45
C VAL A 517 -2.11 -20.72 -38.97
N HIS A 518 -0.96 -21.06 -39.55
CA HIS A 518 -0.77 -21.00 -40.99
C HIS A 518 -0.83 -22.42 -41.59
N PRO A 519 -1.89 -22.78 -42.34
CA PRO A 519 -1.97 -24.08 -43.00
C PRO A 519 -0.80 -24.32 -43.96
N GLU A 520 -0.29 -23.25 -44.57
CA GLU A 520 0.83 -23.26 -45.52
C GLU A 520 2.13 -23.79 -44.91
N ASN A 521 2.36 -23.55 -43.62
CA ASN A 521 3.54 -24.06 -42.90
C ASN A 521 3.30 -25.40 -42.21
N ARG A 522 2.22 -26.12 -42.57
CA ARG A 522 1.81 -27.38 -41.93
C ARG A 522 1.65 -27.28 -40.41
N TYR A 523 1.24 -26.12 -39.90
CA TYR A 523 1.04 -25.86 -38.47
C TYR A 523 2.33 -26.01 -37.62
N GLN A 524 3.51 -25.77 -38.21
CA GLN A 524 4.80 -26.00 -37.55
C GLN A 524 4.99 -25.15 -36.28
N ASP A 525 4.43 -23.93 -36.25
CA ASP A 525 4.52 -23.05 -35.08
C ASP A 525 3.76 -23.63 -33.87
N LEU A 526 2.57 -24.19 -34.12
CA LEU A 526 1.77 -24.86 -33.08
C LEU A 526 2.52 -26.08 -32.53
N ILE A 527 3.21 -26.83 -33.39
CA ILE A 527 4.03 -27.98 -32.98
C ILE A 527 5.21 -27.52 -32.11
N ASN A 528 5.87 -26.42 -32.49
CA ASN A 528 6.97 -25.86 -31.73
C ASN A 528 6.52 -25.40 -30.34
N ASP A 529 5.33 -24.83 -30.22
CA ASP A 529 4.79 -24.37 -28.94
C ASP A 529 4.35 -25.55 -28.04
N ILE A 530 3.76 -26.60 -28.62
CA ILE A 530 3.48 -27.85 -27.89
C ILE A 530 4.79 -28.45 -27.37
N ALA A 531 5.85 -28.47 -28.18
CA ALA A 531 7.15 -28.97 -27.77
C ALA A 531 7.77 -28.14 -26.62
N LYS A 532 7.64 -26.81 -26.67
CA LYS A 532 8.07 -25.91 -25.58
C LYS A 532 7.29 -26.18 -24.29
N ASP A 533 5.98 -26.37 -24.37
CA ASP A 533 5.14 -26.62 -23.19
C ASP A 533 5.46 -27.98 -22.54
N ILE A 534 5.65 -29.03 -23.35
CA ILE A 534 6.12 -30.34 -22.88
C ILE A 534 7.49 -30.21 -22.18
N ARG A 535 8.43 -29.48 -22.77
CA ARG A 535 9.76 -29.25 -22.20
C ARG A 535 9.69 -28.50 -20.86
N ASN A 536 8.79 -27.52 -20.75
CA ASN A 536 8.67 -26.68 -19.56
C ASN A 536 7.72 -27.23 -18.48
N GLN A 537 6.99 -28.32 -18.78
CA GLN A 537 5.98 -28.92 -17.90
C GLN A 537 6.50 -29.25 -16.49
N ARG A 538 7.75 -29.72 -16.37
CA ARG A 538 8.39 -30.02 -15.07
C ARG A 538 8.65 -28.75 -14.26
N ARG A 539 9.09 -27.67 -14.92
CA ARG A 539 9.32 -26.36 -14.28
C ARG A 539 7.99 -25.73 -13.82
N TYR A 540 6.94 -25.79 -14.63
CA TYR A 540 5.61 -25.31 -14.22
C TYR A 540 5.04 -26.07 -13.02
N ARG A 541 5.26 -27.39 -12.95
CA ARG A 541 4.88 -28.19 -11.77
C ARG A 541 5.67 -27.78 -10.52
N GLN A 542 6.98 -27.57 -10.64
CA GLN A 542 7.80 -27.11 -9.52
C GLN A 542 7.38 -25.71 -9.03
N ARG A 543 7.12 -24.77 -9.94
CA ARG A 543 6.65 -23.42 -9.59
C ARG A 543 5.31 -23.45 -8.87
N ARG A 544 4.30 -24.15 -9.41
CA ARG A 544 2.99 -24.29 -8.75
C ARG A 544 3.12 -24.91 -7.36
N LYS A 545 4.03 -25.87 -7.18
CA LYS A 545 4.30 -26.48 -5.86
C LYS A 545 4.92 -25.46 -4.89
N ALA A 546 5.89 -24.66 -5.35
CA ALA A 546 6.51 -23.62 -4.52
C ALA A 546 5.52 -22.50 -4.15
N GLU A 547 4.67 -22.10 -5.09
CA GLU A 547 3.64 -21.08 -4.87
C GLU A 547 2.56 -21.57 -3.91
N LEU A 548 2.13 -22.83 -4.02
CA LEU A 548 1.22 -23.47 -3.06
C LEU A 548 1.79 -23.44 -1.64
N VAL A 549 3.08 -23.78 -1.47
CA VAL A 549 3.75 -23.73 -0.16
C VAL A 549 3.78 -22.30 0.37
N LYS A 550 4.10 -21.32 -0.47
CA LYS A 550 4.10 -19.90 -0.08
C LYS A 550 2.71 -19.43 0.35
N LEU A 551 1.66 -19.80 -0.40
CA LEU A 551 0.27 -19.48 -0.04
C LEU A 551 -0.16 -20.15 1.27
N GLN A 552 0.26 -21.39 1.52
CA GLN A 552 0.03 -22.08 2.79
C GLN A 552 0.71 -21.37 3.96
N GLN A 553 1.97 -20.93 3.78
CA GLN A 553 2.69 -20.15 4.78
C GLN A 553 2.02 -18.79 5.04
N THR A 554 1.62 -18.07 3.98
CA THR A 554 0.88 -16.81 4.12
C THR A 554 -0.44 -17.02 4.85
N ASN A 555 -1.19 -18.07 4.51
CA ASN A 555 -2.46 -18.39 5.18
C ASN A 555 -2.25 -18.74 6.65
N ALA A 556 -1.20 -19.51 6.99
CA ALA A 556 -0.83 -19.80 8.37
C ALA A 556 -0.44 -18.52 9.14
N GLY A 557 0.35 -17.63 8.52
CA GLY A 557 0.71 -16.33 9.09
C GLY A 557 -0.52 -15.44 9.33
N LEU A 558 -1.46 -15.39 8.38
CA LEU A 558 -2.71 -14.66 8.52
C LEU A 558 -3.60 -15.23 9.63
N ASN A 559 -3.68 -16.56 9.74
CA ASN A 559 -4.43 -17.21 10.83
C ASN A 559 -3.79 -16.92 12.19
N SER A 560 -2.45 -16.98 12.29
CA SER A 560 -1.72 -16.60 13.52
C SER A 560 -1.96 -15.14 13.89
N LYS A 561 -1.91 -14.24 12.90
CA LYS A 561 -2.19 -12.81 13.11
C LYS A 561 -3.65 -12.55 13.51
N THR A 562 -4.59 -13.30 12.94
CA THR A 562 -6.01 -13.25 13.30
C THR A 562 -6.22 -13.73 14.74
N ALA A 563 -5.58 -14.84 15.13
CA ALA A 563 -5.61 -15.33 16.50
C ALA A 563 -4.99 -14.33 17.49
N PHE A 564 -3.88 -13.70 17.13
CA PHE A 564 -3.24 -12.66 17.94
C PHE A 564 -4.16 -11.45 18.16
N TYR A 565 -4.78 -10.93 17.10
CA TYR A 565 -5.72 -9.81 17.25
C TYR A 565 -6.98 -10.21 18.01
N ASN A 566 -7.48 -11.44 17.87
CA ASN A 566 -8.61 -11.92 18.69
C ASN A 566 -8.24 -11.95 20.18
N VAL A 567 -7.02 -12.42 20.53
CA VAL A 567 -6.54 -12.37 21.92
C VAL A 567 -6.40 -10.92 22.42
N GLN A 568 -5.93 -10.00 21.58
CA GLN A 568 -5.91 -8.58 21.93
C GLN A 568 -7.31 -8.03 22.16
N ILE A 569 -8.26 -8.31 21.27
CA ILE A 569 -9.67 -7.91 21.43
C ILE A 569 -10.25 -8.45 22.73
N ASP A 570 -9.99 -9.71 23.08
CA ASP A 570 -10.44 -10.32 24.33
C ASP A 570 -9.82 -9.63 25.55
N TYR A 571 -8.53 -9.29 25.50
CA TYR A 571 -7.86 -8.51 26.54
C TYR A 571 -8.48 -7.10 26.70
N TYR A 572 -8.76 -6.40 25.60
CA TYR A 572 -9.45 -5.10 25.63
C TYR A 572 -10.83 -5.20 26.22
N ASN A 573 -11.63 -6.19 25.81
CA ASN A 573 -12.95 -6.42 26.35
C ASN A 573 -12.91 -6.74 27.85
N GLN A 574 -11.92 -7.52 28.30
CA GLN A 574 -11.75 -7.85 29.70
C GLN A 574 -11.27 -6.63 30.52
N TYR A 575 -10.41 -5.79 29.96
CA TYR A 575 -9.99 -4.53 30.56
C TYR A 575 -11.16 -3.55 30.69
N ILE A 576 -11.93 -3.33 29.61
CA ILE A 576 -13.15 -2.50 29.62
C ILE A 576 -14.13 -3.04 30.66
N LYS A 577 -14.37 -4.35 30.69
CA LYS A 577 -15.26 -4.97 31.68
C LYS A 577 -14.77 -4.73 33.11
N THR A 578 -13.48 -4.91 33.38
CA THR A 578 -12.88 -4.66 34.70
C THR A 578 -12.98 -3.18 35.08
N CYS A 579 -12.80 -2.26 34.14
CA CYS A 579 -13.02 -0.83 34.35
C CYS A 579 -14.50 -0.52 34.64
N MET A 580 -15.43 -1.11 33.89
CA MET A 580 -16.89 -0.95 34.07
C MET A 580 -17.40 -1.55 35.39
N ASP A 581 -16.84 -2.66 35.83
CA ASP A 581 -17.17 -3.27 37.12
C ASP A 581 -16.65 -2.41 38.29
N ASN A 582 -15.46 -1.81 38.15
CA ASN A 582 -14.94 -0.80 39.09
C ASN A 582 -15.73 0.52 39.06
N LEU A 583 -16.35 0.86 37.93
CA LEU A 583 -17.25 2.00 37.77
C LEU A 583 -18.59 1.76 38.50
N ALA A 584 -19.11 0.52 38.48
CA ALA A 584 -20.38 0.17 39.10
C ALA A 584 -20.32 0.05 40.64
N SER A 585 -19.16 -0.31 41.21
CA SER A 585 -18.97 -0.49 42.66
C SER A 585 -18.94 0.82 43.46
N ASN A 586 -18.74 1.97 42.82
CA ASN A 586 -18.70 3.30 43.45
C ASN A 586 -20.04 4.05 43.50
N LYS A 587 -21.18 3.37 43.25
CA LYS A 587 -22.54 3.96 43.28
C LYS A 587 -23.00 4.53 44.65
N GLY A 588 -22.17 4.47 45.69
CA GLY A 588 -22.54 4.83 47.07
C GLY A 588 -22.26 6.27 47.53
N ASN A 589 -21.40 7.04 46.87
CA ASN A 589 -21.06 8.39 47.34
C ASN A 589 -21.65 9.46 46.42
N LYS A 590 -22.48 10.37 47.00
CA LYS A 590 -23.08 11.55 46.32
C LYS A 590 -22.06 12.23 45.40
N GLN A 591 -22.22 12.07 44.10
CA GLN A 591 -21.29 12.58 43.09
C GLN A 591 -21.45 14.11 42.94
N VAL A 592 -20.39 14.85 43.27
CA VAL A 592 -20.34 16.32 43.22
C VAL A 592 -19.85 16.78 41.84
N SER A 593 -20.59 17.65 41.16
CA SER A 593 -20.16 18.24 39.88
C SER A 593 -18.84 18.99 40.06
N GLN A 594 -17.90 18.82 39.13
CA GLN A 594 -16.60 19.49 39.18
C GLN A 594 -16.57 20.62 38.15
N LYS A 595 -16.27 21.83 38.62
CA LYS A 595 -16.16 23.03 37.78
C LYS A 595 -14.70 23.39 37.57
N TYR A 596 -14.29 23.54 36.33
CA TYR A 596 -12.95 23.95 35.93
C TYR A 596 -13.01 25.14 34.98
N THR A 597 -12.22 26.19 35.25
CA THR A 597 -11.98 27.23 34.26
C THR A 597 -11.13 26.67 33.12
N ALA A 598 -11.35 27.14 31.89
CA ALA A 598 -10.55 26.71 30.74
C ALA A 598 -9.05 27.02 30.94
N ALA A 599 -8.73 28.14 31.60
CA ALA A 599 -7.36 28.49 31.95
C ALA A 599 -6.68 27.40 32.82
N ARG A 600 -7.43 26.80 33.76
CA ARG A 600 -6.91 25.77 34.65
C ARG A 600 -6.79 24.41 33.98
N LEU A 601 -7.66 24.10 33.01
CA LEU A 601 -7.52 22.90 32.18
C LEU A 601 -6.33 23.03 31.22
N HIS A 602 -6.07 24.25 30.73
CA HIS A 602 -4.92 24.54 29.87
C HIS A 602 -3.59 24.45 30.63
N GLU A 603 -3.49 25.01 31.84
CA GLU A 603 -2.32 24.83 32.71
C GLU A 603 -2.01 23.36 33.02
N LYS A 604 -3.05 22.53 33.12
CA LYS A 604 -2.89 21.08 33.34
C LYS A 604 -2.61 20.28 32.06
N GLY A 605 -2.56 20.94 30.91
CA GLY A 605 -2.38 20.30 29.59
C GLY A 605 -3.59 19.49 29.10
N VAL A 606 -4.71 19.48 29.83
CA VAL A 606 -5.93 18.79 29.42
C VAL A 606 -6.57 19.53 28.24
N LEU A 607 -6.65 20.86 28.31
CA LEU A 607 -7.11 21.71 27.21
C LEU A 607 -5.89 22.23 26.43
N ILE A 608 -5.90 22.07 25.11
CA ILE A 608 -4.81 22.53 24.24
C ILE A 608 -5.16 23.90 23.66
N GLU A 609 -6.32 24.01 23.02
CA GLU A 609 -6.78 25.25 22.39
C GLU A 609 -8.31 25.28 22.32
N ILE A 610 -8.87 26.48 22.14
CA ILE A 610 -10.28 26.68 21.80
C ILE A 610 -10.30 27.57 20.56
N GLU A 611 -10.96 27.10 19.50
CA GLU A 611 -11.17 27.85 18.26
C GLU A 611 -11.83 29.22 18.58
N ASP A 612 -11.34 30.27 17.93
CA ASP A 612 -11.80 31.67 18.05
C ASP A 612 -11.59 32.36 19.41
N LEU A 613 -10.82 31.76 20.34
CA LEU A 613 -10.53 32.32 21.66
C LEU A 613 -9.01 32.40 21.93
N GLN A 614 -8.52 33.58 22.30
CA GLN A 614 -7.14 33.76 22.75
C GLN A 614 -6.96 33.27 24.20
N THR A 615 -5.77 32.79 24.56
CA THR A 615 -5.46 32.22 25.90
C THR A 615 -5.83 33.15 27.06
N ASN A 616 -5.74 34.47 26.87
CA ASN A 616 -6.12 35.48 27.87
C ASN A 616 -7.62 35.49 28.22
N GLN A 617 -8.46 34.96 27.34
CA GLN A 617 -9.91 34.88 27.47
C GLN A 617 -10.37 33.56 28.12
N PHE A 618 -9.47 32.59 28.33
CA PHE A 618 -9.79 31.29 28.93
C PHE A 618 -10.27 31.38 30.38
N LYS A 619 -9.99 32.50 31.07
CA LYS A 619 -10.55 32.78 32.41
C LYS A 619 -12.07 32.95 32.41
N ASN A 620 -12.66 33.29 31.25
CA ASN A 620 -14.09 33.54 31.10
C ASN A 620 -14.89 32.28 30.73
N VAL A 621 -14.22 31.17 30.40
CA VAL A 621 -14.84 29.88 30.05
C VAL A 621 -14.78 28.93 31.25
N ILE A 622 -15.90 28.30 31.60
CA ILE A 622 -16.02 27.30 32.66
C ILE A 622 -16.60 26.01 32.08
N PHE A 623 -15.90 24.91 32.27
CA PHE A 623 -16.37 23.56 32.00
C PHE A 623 -16.87 22.91 33.31
N GLU A 624 -18.11 22.49 33.33
CA GLU A 624 -18.74 21.76 34.42
C GLU A 624 -18.93 20.32 34.00
N ILE A 625 -18.19 19.40 34.65
CA ILE A 625 -18.23 17.96 34.37
C ILE A 625 -19.02 17.31 35.50
N SER A 626 -20.11 16.64 35.15
CA SER A 626 -20.93 15.85 36.07
C SER A 626 -21.10 14.42 35.54
N PRO A 627 -21.04 13.39 36.39
CA PRO A 627 -21.42 12.05 35.98
C PRO A 627 -22.92 11.99 35.70
N SER A 628 -23.29 11.24 34.65
CA SER A 628 -24.67 11.02 34.24
C SER A 628 -25.29 9.79 34.93
N GLU A 629 -26.58 9.53 34.71
CA GLU A 629 -27.27 8.34 35.26
C GLU A 629 -26.72 7.01 34.69
N ALA A 630 -26.16 7.07 33.48
CA ALA A 630 -25.49 5.94 32.85
C ALA A 630 -24.04 5.80 33.32
N VAL A 631 -23.68 4.60 33.78
CA VAL A 631 -22.33 4.27 34.26
C VAL A 631 -21.31 4.50 33.13
N GLY A 632 -20.31 5.33 33.38
CA GLY A 632 -19.27 5.66 32.39
C GLY A 632 -19.63 6.79 31.44
N VAL A 633 -20.76 7.48 31.61
CA VAL A 633 -21.13 8.67 30.83
C VAL A 633 -21.01 9.92 31.68
N PHE A 634 -20.38 10.96 31.13
CA PHE A 634 -20.21 12.27 31.77
C PHE A 634 -20.91 13.36 30.96
N ASP A 635 -21.72 14.17 31.62
CA ASP A 635 -22.27 15.39 31.05
C ASP A 635 -21.25 16.52 31.24
N VAL A 636 -20.71 17.04 30.14
CA VAL A 636 -19.79 18.17 30.11
C VAL A 636 -20.56 19.40 29.65
N LYS A 637 -20.66 20.43 30.50
CA LYS A 637 -21.34 21.69 30.19
C LYS A 637 -20.34 22.82 30.06
N ALA A 638 -20.35 23.54 28.95
CA ALA A 638 -19.53 24.73 28.74
C ALA A 638 -20.33 26.00 29.04
N LYS A 639 -19.74 26.92 29.83
CA LYS A 639 -20.29 28.25 30.13
C LYS A 639 -19.27 29.32 29.77
N PHE A 640 -19.70 30.40 29.11
CA PHE A 640 -18.86 31.56 28.82
C PHE A 640 -19.48 32.82 29.44
N MET A 641 -18.72 33.52 30.29
CA MET A 641 -19.18 34.70 31.04
C MET A 641 -20.51 34.47 31.79
N GLY A 642 -20.73 33.25 32.30
CA GLY A 642 -21.95 32.88 33.01
C GLY A 642 -23.12 32.40 32.12
N VAL A 643 -23.03 32.55 30.80
CA VAL A 643 -24.02 32.06 29.84
C VAL A 643 -23.71 30.61 29.47
N HIS A 644 -24.73 29.74 29.50
CA HIS A 644 -24.61 28.36 29.07
C HIS A 644 -24.47 28.30 27.54
N LEU A 645 -23.39 27.68 27.05
CA LEU A 645 -23.17 27.48 25.62
C LEU A 645 -23.79 26.15 25.19
N GLU A 646 -23.22 25.05 25.65
CA GLU A 646 -23.53 23.71 25.13
C GLU A 646 -23.30 22.64 26.19
N THR A 647 -24.04 21.53 26.08
CA THR A 647 -23.86 20.32 26.89
C THR A 647 -23.54 19.15 25.95
N LEU A 648 -22.47 18.42 26.24
CA LEU A 648 -22.03 17.25 25.48
C LEU A 648 -21.95 16.04 26.42
N GLN A 649 -22.45 14.90 25.95
CA GLN A 649 -22.32 13.63 26.65
C GLN A 649 -21.03 12.95 26.20
N LEU A 650 -20.16 12.69 27.16
CA LEU A 650 -18.85 12.10 26.95
C LEU A 650 -18.86 10.68 27.51
N GLU A 651 -18.80 9.70 26.62
CA GLU A 651 -18.67 8.30 27.01
C GLU A 651 -17.21 7.98 27.33
N TYR A 652 -16.95 7.44 28.52
CA TYR A 652 -15.62 7.05 28.95
C TYR A 652 -15.03 5.93 28.07
N GLN A 653 -15.89 5.12 27.45
CA GLN A 653 -15.48 4.07 26.52
C GLN A 653 -14.86 4.64 25.24
N ASP A 654 -15.41 5.74 24.70
CA ASP A 654 -14.86 6.42 23.52
C ASP A 654 -13.47 6.99 23.81
N LEU A 655 -13.25 7.51 25.01
CA LEU A 655 -11.93 7.99 25.44
C LEU A 655 -10.89 6.86 25.48
N LEU A 656 -11.25 5.70 26.02
CA LEU A 656 -10.35 4.54 26.06
C LEU A 656 -10.05 4.01 24.64
N GLN A 657 -11.04 4.06 23.75
CA GLN A 657 -10.86 3.68 22.35
C GLN A 657 -9.88 4.64 21.64
N LEU A 658 -10.06 5.96 21.79
CA LEU A 658 -9.16 6.96 21.22
C LEU A 658 -7.72 6.79 21.76
N GLN A 659 -7.56 6.49 23.05
CA GLN A 659 -6.26 6.18 23.63
C GLN A 659 -5.62 4.93 23.01
N TYR A 660 -6.40 3.88 22.74
CA TYR A 660 -5.90 2.66 22.09
C TYR A 660 -5.49 2.89 20.63
N GLU A 661 -6.28 3.67 19.89
CA GLU A 661 -6.01 4.02 18.49
C GLU A 661 -4.80 4.98 18.34
N GLY A 662 -4.17 5.39 19.46
CA GLY A 662 -3.04 6.31 19.47
C GLY A 662 -3.44 7.76 19.22
N VAL A 663 -4.74 8.06 19.28
CA VAL A 663 -5.28 9.42 19.11
C VAL A 663 -5.09 10.18 20.42
N ALA A 664 -4.03 10.99 20.48
CA ALA A 664 -3.70 11.75 21.68
C ALA A 664 -4.62 12.96 21.94
N VAL A 665 -5.37 13.40 20.93
CA VAL A 665 -6.12 14.65 20.93
C VAL A 665 -7.52 14.46 20.33
N MET A 666 -8.54 15.01 20.97
CA MET A 666 -9.93 15.02 20.48
C MET A 666 -10.50 16.44 20.49
N LYS A 667 -11.51 16.70 19.65
CA LYS A 667 -12.29 17.93 19.71
C LYS A 667 -13.54 17.72 20.55
N LEU A 668 -13.76 18.62 21.50
CA LEU A 668 -14.96 18.73 22.34
C LEU A 668 -15.76 19.95 21.86
N PHE A 669 -17.07 19.78 21.68
CA PHE A 669 -17.97 20.82 21.12
C PHE A 669 -17.54 21.33 19.72
N ASP A 670 -16.83 20.50 18.96
CA ASP A 670 -16.20 20.82 17.67
C ASP A 670 -15.27 22.05 17.66
N ARG A 671 -14.96 22.62 18.84
CA ARG A 671 -14.20 23.87 18.99
C ARG A 671 -13.07 23.80 20.00
N ALA A 672 -13.16 22.94 21.01
CA ALA A 672 -12.15 22.82 22.06
C ALA A 672 -11.29 21.57 21.86
N THR A 673 -10.01 21.76 21.57
CA THR A 673 -9.04 20.67 21.37
C THR A 673 -8.50 20.21 22.73
N ILE A 674 -8.70 18.94 23.08
CA ILE A 674 -8.41 18.36 24.39
C ILE A 674 -7.53 17.13 24.28
N ASN A 675 -6.58 16.98 25.21
CA ASN A 675 -5.71 15.82 25.31
C ASN A 675 -6.45 14.63 25.96
N VAL A 676 -6.60 13.55 25.21
CA VAL A 676 -7.38 12.35 25.60
C VAL A 676 -6.78 11.68 26.84
N ASN A 677 -5.44 11.50 26.88
CA ASN A 677 -4.75 10.83 27.97
C ASN A 677 -4.86 11.61 29.29
N LEU A 678 -4.70 12.93 29.23
CA LEU A 678 -4.77 13.80 30.41
C LEU A 678 -6.22 13.98 30.89
N LEU A 679 -7.20 13.95 29.98
CA LEU A 679 -8.61 13.94 30.34
C LEU A 679 -8.99 12.65 31.08
N ILE A 680 -8.58 11.49 30.57
CA ILE A 680 -8.77 10.20 31.26
C ILE A 680 -8.15 10.24 32.66
N PHE A 681 -6.93 10.75 32.79
CA PHE A 681 -6.27 10.91 34.09
C PHE A 681 -7.06 11.84 35.04
N LEU A 682 -7.56 12.97 34.54
CA LEU A 682 -8.37 13.91 35.32
C LEU A 682 -9.67 13.25 35.83
N LEU A 683 -10.35 12.50 34.97
CA LEU A 683 -11.60 11.80 35.32
C LEU A 683 -11.35 10.70 36.35
N ASN A 684 -10.29 9.91 36.18
CA ASN A 684 -9.85 8.89 37.15
C ASN A 684 -9.55 9.47 38.53
N LYS A 685 -8.76 10.54 38.58
CA LYS A 685 -8.38 11.18 39.83
C LYS A 685 -9.55 11.79 40.59
N LYS A 686 -10.57 12.29 39.88
CA LYS A 686 -11.64 13.10 40.49
C LYS A 686 -12.93 12.36 40.76
N PHE A 687 -13.29 11.41 39.89
CA PHE A 687 -14.54 10.68 40.01
C PHE A 687 -14.33 9.22 40.42
N TYR A 688 -13.10 8.70 40.32
CA TYR A 688 -12.80 7.27 40.57
C TYR A 688 -11.74 7.02 41.65
N GLY A 689 -11.18 8.06 42.26
CA GLY A 689 -10.41 7.95 43.51
C GLY A 689 -9.07 7.22 43.42
N LYS A 690 -8.42 7.19 42.24
CA LYS A 690 -7.04 6.75 42.07
C LYS A 690 -6.15 7.87 41.55
#